data_AF-A0A946CXD2-F1
#
_entry.id   AF-A0A946CXD2-F1
#
_cell.length_a   1.000
_cell.length_b   1.000
_cell.length_c   1.000
_cell.angle_alpha   90.00
_cell.angle_beta   90.00
_cell.angle_gamma   90.00
#
_symmetry.space_group_name_H-M   'P 1'
#
loop_
_entity.id
_entity.type
_entity.pdbx_description
1 polymer ?
#
loop_
_entity_poly.entity_id
_entity_poly.type
_entity_poly.pdbx_seq_one_letter_code
_entity_poly.pdbx_strand_id
1 'polypeptide(L)'
;MALDNLKLKNVSDQDRKMIADIERMMGPEPKQMGFAKNLFWGNFRSDLVFPYPNVSSEEKQRCDALLLELETYLKNEHPSIEIDQKEYIPEWVVQRLFDMGVMGMTVPVEYEGLGLGITSYNRVLSMIGAYCGSTSVMVSAHQSIGCKAIMLFGSDKQKQTFLPGVARKYLSAFCLSEPNVGSDAAGQETRCELSEDGSHYILNGEKKWSTSGALSGMFTVMANQMVGGRKKVSALILTPDMEGVDVFEKNRSKVGIRGTWQGRIRFNNVRVPRENLLHEEGRGLHVALTCLNFGRCTLSAGIAGAAKRATDQATKWVQTRYQFDRPLADFELVQQRVARMHAFSYAMDSMLYLMTGMLDRGDSDIMVETAITKVFCSQLGWEIIDDALEIMGGEGYVTENEIDRIWRDNRIHRIVEGSNEVMQPFIFGYGGKQLAEQMLGIQQRLTWDSDESLGANLSRILSGMVNPKVMARAIPLATELFLGIKKKAPSIEPKSSELVGHADRLARLIQQHTHMFKMASKWHAEQIVVRQAPQARLADSATYVFAMVSILSRVDLQIQNNDPALAHDRAFFEHAFDLLELRIEQEIAGLRTNADSSMATAAAAARTYNDSLSNGDFYIHEAAPHAAGSGKKVQKDHIQQFPGDSVLKATPVEA
;
A
#
# COMPACT_ATOMS: atom_id res chain seq x y z
N MET A 1 2.79 21.77 1.14
CA MET A 1 2.93 23.01 0.36
C MET A 1 2.00 24.04 0.96
N ALA A 2 2.48 24.81 1.93
CA ALA A 2 1.74 25.97 2.42
C ALA A 2 2.77 27.03 2.75
N LEU A 3 2.52 28.25 2.26
CA LEU A 3 3.21 29.51 2.58
C LEU A 3 4.39 29.95 1.69
N ASP A 4 4.28 29.82 0.36
CA ASP A 4 5.10 30.65 -0.56
C ASP A 4 4.48 32.04 -0.85
N ASN A 5 3.29 32.34 -0.32
CA ASN A 5 2.54 33.55 -0.69
C ASN A 5 2.25 34.57 0.43
N LEU A 6 2.82 34.41 1.63
CA LEU A 6 2.83 35.52 2.59
C LEU A 6 4.07 36.40 2.34
N LYS A 7 3.94 37.37 1.44
CA LYS A 7 4.87 38.51 1.34
C LYS A 7 4.77 39.35 2.62
N LEU A 8 5.41 38.90 3.70
CA LEU A 8 5.69 39.72 4.87
C LEU A 8 6.59 40.88 4.42
N LYS A 9 5.98 42.06 4.21
CA LYS A 9 6.72 43.30 3.96
C LYS A 9 7.60 43.58 5.19
N ASN A 10 8.89 43.85 4.95
CA ASN A 10 9.93 44.23 5.93
C ASN A 10 10.75 43.11 6.60
N VAL A 11 10.78 41.89 6.06
CA VAL A 11 11.70 40.84 6.54
C VAL A 11 12.96 40.82 5.68
N SER A 12 14.14 41.05 6.29
CA SER A 12 15.44 41.04 5.61
C SER A 12 15.74 39.65 5.01
N ASP A 13 16.59 39.56 3.98
CA ASP A 13 16.96 38.25 3.41
C ASP A 13 17.63 37.33 4.43
N GLN A 14 18.32 37.92 5.41
CA GLN A 14 18.92 37.21 6.54
C GLN A 14 17.86 36.66 7.49
N ASP A 15 16.80 37.42 7.78
CA ASP A 15 15.66 36.97 8.59
C ASP A 15 14.81 35.94 7.85
N ARG A 16 14.66 36.03 6.53
CA ARG A 16 13.99 35.00 5.72
C ARG A 16 14.76 33.69 5.72
N LYS A 17 16.09 33.76 5.60
CA LYS A 17 16.96 32.60 5.70
C LYS A 17 16.89 32.01 7.11
N MET A 18 16.90 32.86 8.14
CA MET A 18 16.72 32.43 9.54
C MET A 18 15.34 31.80 9.78
N ILE A 19 14.26 32.34 9.21
CA ILE A 19 12.90 31.78 9.31
C ILE A 19 12.81 30.46 8.56
N ALA A 20 13.34 30.37 7.34
CA ALA A 20 13.38 29.12 6.56
C ALA A 20 14.25 28.06 7.25
N ASP A 21 15.37 28.45 7.85
CA ASP A 21 16.21 27.58 8.68
C ASP A 21 15.48 27.16 9.96
N ILE A 22 14.66 28.05 10.56
CA ILE A 22 13.79 27.75 11.70
C ILE A 22 12.65 26.80 11.31
N GLU A 23 12.00 26.98 10.17
CA GLU A 23 10.95 26.09 9.67
C GLU A 23 11.50 24.72 9.30
N ARG A 24 12.67 24.67 8.65
CA ARG A 24 13.41 23.43 8.37
C ARG A 24 13.85 22.72 9.66
N MET A 25 14.20 23.47 10.71
CA MET A 25 14.45 22.95 12.07
C MET A 25 13.17 22.51 12.80
N MET A 26 12.02 23.08 12.47
CA MET A 26 10.78 22.84 13.17
C MET A 26 10.09 21.58 12.71
N GLY A 27 10.22 21.22 11.42
CA GLY A 27 9.29 20.29 10.79
C GLY A 27 7.85 20.84 10.85
N PRO A 28 6.89 20.24 10.14
CA PRO A 28 5.47 20.52 10.42
C PRO A 28 5.18 20.26 11.91
N GLU A 29 4.31 21.07 12.51
CA GLU A 29 3.89 20.82 13.89
C GLU A 29 3.29 19.40 13.99
N PRO A 30 3.67 18.58 14.99
CA PRO A 30 3.14 17.22 15.11
C PRO A 30 1.61 17.14 15.11
N LYS A 31 0.94 18.22 15.53
CA LYS A 31 -0.52 18.38 15.48
C LYS A 31 -1.12 18.42 14.07
N GLN A 32 -0.31 18.65 13.03
CA GLN A 32 -0.74 18.69 11.63
C GLN A 32 -0.35 17.42 10.87
N MET A 33 0.44 16.52 11.48
CA MET A 33 0.86 15.26 10.86
C MET A 33 -0.18 14.15 11.08
N GLY A 34 -0.15 13.17 10.18
CA GLY A 34 -0.89 11.90 10.32
C GLY A 34 -0.53 11.12 11.59
N PHE A 35 -1.28 10.05 11.84
CA PHE A 35 -1.11 9.19 13.01
C PHE A 35 0.24 8.48 13.00
N ALA A 36 0.60 7.86 11.88
CA ALA A 36 1.82 7.07 11.76
C ALA A 36 3.07 7.92 11.96
N LYS A 37 3.11 9.16 11.45
CA LYS A 37 4.22 10.07 11.74
C LYS A 37 4.27 10.45 13.21
N ASN A 38 3.13 10.69 13.86
CA ASN A 38 3.09 10.95 15.30
C ASN A 38 3.61 9.78 16.14
N LEU A 39 3.41 8.54 15.68
CA LEU A 39 3.97 7.35 16.31
C LEU A 39 5.50 7.39 16.38
N PHE A 40 6.19 7.75 15.29
CA PHE A 40 7.66 7.93 15.30
C PHE A 40 8.12 8.98 16.30
N TRP A 41 7.30 10.02 16.52
CA TRP A 41 7.54 11.05 17.53
C TRP A 41 7.21 10.63 18.96
N GLY A 42 6.62 9.44 19.16
CA GLY A 42 6.12 8.99 20.46
C GLY A 42 4.90 9.78 20.94
N ASN A 43 4.11 10.31 20.01
CA ASN A 43 2.85 10.98 20.28
C ASN A 43 1.68 10.04 19.93
N PHE A 44 0.52 10.31 20.53
CA PHE A 44 -0.71 9.61 20.21
C PHE A 44 -1.78 10.62 19.80
N ARG A 45 -2.29 10.50 18.56
CA ARG A 45 -3.34 11.37 18.00
C ARG A 45 -4.68 10.66 18.07
N SER A 46 -5.29 10.72 19.27
CA SER A 46 -6.56 10.05 19.55
C SER A 46 -7.66 10.46 18.56
N ASP A 47 -7.71 11.72 18.17
CA ASP A 47 -8.71 12.28 17.25
C ASP A 47 -8.72 11.66 15.84
N LEU A 48 -7.61 11.04 15.43
CA LEU A 48 -7.52 10.38 14.12
C LEU A 48 -7.99 8.92 14.14
N VAL A 49 -8.00 8.30 15.32
CA VAL A 49 -8.19 6.84 15.48
C VAL A 49 -9.30 6.45 16.47
N PHE A 50 -9.79 7.37 17.30
CA PHE A 50 -10.91 7.20 18.23
C PHE A 50 -11.98 8.30 18.03
N PRO A 51 -13.28 7.96 18.09
CA PRO A 51 -13.81 6.60 18.09
C PRO A 51 -13.52 5.89 16.76
N TYR A 52 -13.63 4.56 16.75
CA TYR A 52 -13.52 3.78 15.53
C TYR A 52 -14.53 4.30 14.48
N PRO A 53 -14.14 4.44 13.20
CA PRO A 53 -14.97 5.04 12.19
C PRO A 53 -16.23 4.21 11.91
N ASN A 54 -17.32 4.91 11.61
CA ASN A 54 -18.59 4.32 11.19
C ASN A 54 -19.06 4.98 9.90
N VAL A 55 -19.74 4.21 9.06
CA VAL A 55 -20.48 4.72 7.89
C VAL A 55 -21.88 5.17 8.31
N SER A 56 -22.49 6.07 7.54
CA SER A 56 -23.88 6.48 7.79
C SER A 56 -24.84 5.29 7.67
N SER A 57 -25.96 5.32 8.40
CA SER A 57 -26.97 4.25 8.34
C SER A 57 -27.53 4.05 6.93
N GLU A 58 -27.68 5.14 6.16
CA GLU A 58 -28.15 5.10 4.77
C GLU A 58 -27.13 4.41 3.86
N GLU A 59 -25.85 4.81 3.92
CA GLU A 59 -24.81 4.17 3.12
C GLU A 59 -24.65 2.70 3.50
N LYS A 60 -24.71 2.39 4.81
CA LYS A 60 -24.67 1.02 5.31
C LYS A 60 -25.76 0.16 4.68
N GLN A 61 -27.01 0.63 4.68
CA GLN A 61 -28.14 -0.10 4.09
C GLN A 61 -27.95 -0.34 2.59
N ARG A 62 -27.49 0.68 1.86
CA ARG A 62 -27.23 0.58 0.41
C ARG A 62 -26.11 -0.43 0.11
N CYS A 63 -25.03 -0.39 0.89
CA CYS A 63 -23.93 -1.35 0.79
C CYS A 63 -24.37 -2.77 1.17
N ASP A 64 -25.15 -2.93 2.25
CA ASP A 64 -25.64 -4.24 2.69
C ASP A 64 -26.58 -4.88 1.66
N ALA A 65 -27.42 -4.09 0.98
CA ALA A 65 -28.25 -4.57 -0.12
C ALA A 65 -27.40 -5.07 -1.31
N LEU A 66 -26.37 -4.32 -1.69
CA LEU A 66 -25.43 -4.74 -2.75
C LEU A 66 -24.67 -6.01 -2.35
N LEU A 67 -24.20 -6.11 -1.11
CA LEU A 67 -23.52 -7.30 -0.59
C LEU A 67 -24.42 -8.54 -0.61
N LEU A 68 -25.72 -8.40 -0.32
CA LEU A 68 -26.66 -9.51 -0.37
C LEU A 68 -26.85 -10.04 -1.80
N GLU A 69 -27.06 -9.15 -2.78
CA GLU A 69 -27.16 -9.55 -4.19
C GLU A 69 -25.84 -10.18 -4.66
N LEU A 70 -24.71 -9.52 -4.36
CA LEU A 70 -23.39 -9.98 -4.76
C LEU A 70 -23.05 -11.35 -4.17
N GLU A 71 -23.34 -11.60 -2.90
CA GLU A 71 -23.08 -12.89 -2.26
C GLU A 71 -23.92 -13.99 -2.92
N THR A 72 -25.17 -13.70 -3.25
CA THR A 72 -26.05 -14.64 -3.96
C THR A 72 -25.44 -15.02 -5.32
N TYR A 73 -24.96 -14.04 -6.08
CA TYR A 73 -24.25 -14.27 -7.33
C TYR A 73 -22.95 -15.07 -7.14
N LEU A 74 -22.11 -14.68 -6.18
CA LEU A 74 -20.81 -15.32 -5.92
C LEU A 74 -20.95 -16.79 -5.53
N LYS A 75 -22.01 -17.14 -4.78
CA LYS A 75 -22.29 -18.52 -4.35
C LYS A 75 -22.87 -19.39 -5.46
N ASN A 76 -23.80 -18.84 -6.25
CA ASN A 76 -24.66 -19.65 -7.10
C ASN A 76 -24.31 -19.59 -8.60
N GLU A 77 -23.61 -18.54 -9.04
CA GLU A 77 -23.42 -18.26 -10.46
C GLU A 77 -21.94 -18.05 -10.83
N HIS A 78 -21.15 -17.42 -9.97
CA HIS A 78 -19.80 -16.97 -10.31
C HIS A 78 -18.82 -18.15 -10.60
N PRO A 79 -18.22 -18.24 -11.80
CA PRO A 79 -17.52 -19.44 -12.25
C PRO A 79 -16.02 -19.42 -11.87
N SER A 80 -15.71 -19.27 -10.58
CA SER A 80 -14.33 -19.07 -10.09
C SER A 80 -13.32 -20.15 -10.51
N ILE A 81 -13.75 -21.42 -10.58
CA ILE A 81 -12.92 -22.54 -11.03
C ILE A 81 -12.64 -22.44 -12.52
N GLU A 82 -13.67 -22.17 -13.34
CA GLU A 82 -13.51 -21.99 -14.77
C GLU A 82 -12.56 -20.83 -15.08
N ILE A 83 -12.70 -19.72 -14.35
CA ILE A 83 -11.86 -18.52 -14.50
C ILE A 83 -10.37 -18.86 -14.29
N ASP A 84 -10.06 -19.62 -13.25
CA ASP A 84 -8.68 -20.05 -12.96
C ASP A 84 -8.15 -21.01 -14.03
N GLN A 85 -8.94 -22.02 -14.41
CA GLN A 85 -8.52 -23.06 -15.35
C GLN A 85 -8.37 -22.55 -16.78
N LYS A 86 -9.24 -21.63 -17.22
CA LYS A 86 -9.19 -21.04 -18.57
C LYS A 86 -8.29 -19.81 -18.67
N GLU A 87 -7.73 -19.33 -17.55
CA GLU A 87 -6.96 -18.10 -17.44
C GLU A 87 -7.68 -16.87 -18.05
N TYR A 88 -8.99 -16.81 -17.83
CA TYR A 88 -9.86 -15.79 -18.42
C TYR A 88 -11.11 -15.51 -17.58
N ILE A 89 -11.46 -14.24 -17.39
CA ILE A 89 -12.76 -13.84 -16.83
C ILE A 89 -13.76 -13.66 -17.99
N PRO A 90 -14.82 -14.47 -18.08
CA PRO A 90 -15.81 -14.36 -19.16
C PRO A 90 -16.46 -12.98 -19.26
N GLU A 91 -16.80 -12.53 -20.47
CA GLU A 91 -17.44 -11.23 -20.68
C GLU A 91 -18.75 -11.08 -19.90
N TRP A 92 -19.54 -12.16 -19.80
CA TRP A 92 -20.79 -12.16 -19.07
C TRP A 92 -20.58 -11.92 -17.56
N VAL A 93 -19.46 -12.35 -16.98
CA VAL A 93 -19.10 -12.07 -15.58
C VAL A 93 -18.84 -10.58 -15.41
N VAL A 94 -18.09 -9.98 -16.34
CA VAL A 94 -17.82 -8.55 -16.35
C VAL A 94 -19.12 -7.76 -16.49
N GLN A 95 -19.98 -8.14 -17.42
CA GLN A 95 -21.29 -7.50 -17.63
C GLN A 95 -22.18 -7.62 -16.38
N ARG A 96 -22.26 -8.80 -15.76
CA ARG A 96 -23.06 -9.01 -14.55
C ARG A 96 -22.61 -8.09 -13.41
N LEU A 97 -21.31 -7.85 -13.27
CA LEU A 97 -20.76 -6.91 -12.28
C LEU A 97 -21.08 -5.43 -12.63
N PHE A 98 -21.15 -5.07 -13.90
CA PHE A 98 -21.65 -3.75 -14.33
C PHE A 98 -23.14 -3.59 -14.02
N ASP A 99 -23.95 -4.61 -14.30
CA ASP A 99 -25.40 -4.58 -14.10
C ASP A 99 -25.76 -4.40 -12.61
N MET A 100 -25.04 -5.09 -11.71
CA MET A 100 -25.18 -4.91 -10.25
C MET A 100 -24.64 -3.56 -9.75
N GLY A 101 -23.89 -2.82 -10.57
CA GLY A 101 -23.24 -1.56 -10.19
C GLY A 101 -21.91 -1.71 -9.44
N VAL A 102 -21.38 -2.94 -9.33
CA VAL A 102 -20.08 -3.22 -8.68
C VAL A 102 -18.95 -2.44 -9.37
N MET A 103 -18.95 -2.38 -10.70
CA MET A 103 -17.91 -1.66 -11.45
C MET A 103 -18.01 -0.12 -11.35
N GLY A 104 -19.12 0.41 -10.83
CA GLY A 104 -19.40 1.84 -10.66
C GLY A 104 -19.50 2.33 -9.20
N MET A 105 -19.18 1.48 -8.22
CA MET A 105 -19.33 1.77 -6.77
C MET A 105 -18.88 3.17 -6.33
N THR A 106 -17.63 3.56 -6.59
CA THR A 106 -17.10 4.86 -6.09
C THR A 106 -17.24 6.01 -7.08
N VAL A 107 -17.78 5.75 -8.28
CA VAL A 107 -18.04 6.83 -9.25
C VAL A 107 -19.22 7.66 -8.71
N PRO A 108 -19.14 9.01 -8.72
CA PRO A 108 -20.23 9.83 -8.22
C PRO A 108 -21.55 9.58 -8.97
N VAL A 109 -22.68 9.83 -8.28
CA VAL A 109 -24.02 9.54 -8.80
C VAL A 109 -24.35 10.37 -10.04
N GLU A 110 -23.87 11.62 -10.10
CA GLU A 110 -24.02 12.50 -11.26
C GLU A 110 -23.30 11.98 -12.53
N TYR A 111 -22.42 10.98 -12.37
CA TYR A 111 -21.75 10.27 -13.47
C TYR A 111 -22.19 8.79 -13.53
N GLU A 112 -23.43 8.50 -13.18
CA GLU A 112 -24.09 7.19 -13.29
C GLU A 112 -23.53 6.08 -12.37
N GLY A 113 -22.65 6.42 -11.44
CA GLY A 113 -22.12 5.51 -10.43
C GLY A 113 -23.03 5.36 -9.20
N LEU A 114 -22.53 4.63 -8.19
CA LEU A 114 -23.25 4.46 -6.92
C LEU A 114 -22.85 5.50 -5.87
N GLY A 115 -21.73 6.21 -6.02
CA GLY A 115 -21.27 7.20 -5.04
C GLY A 115 -21.06 6.62 -3.63
N LEU A 116 -20.68 5.35 -3.51
CA LEU A 116 -20.34 4.72 -2.23
C LEU A 116 -18.96 5.18 -1.74
N GLY A 117 -18.81 5.26 -0.42
CA GLY A 117 -17.54 5.50 0.23
C GLY A 117 -16.54 4.36 0.04
N ILE A 118 -15.29 4.64 0.36
CA ILE A 118 -14.17 3.72 0.29
C ILE A 118 -14.36 2.55 1.27
N THR A 119 -14.93 2.79 2.44
CA THR A 119 -15.27 1.73 3.41
C THR A 119 -16.23 0.72 2.79
N SER A 120 -17.34 1.18 2.21
CA SER A 120 -18.32 0.33 1.53
C SER A 120 -17.71 -0.42 0.34
N TYR A 121 -16.88 0.27 -0.45
CA TYR A 121 -16.15 -0.35 -1.55
C TYR A 121 -15.25 -1.51 -1.10
N ASN A 122 -14.52 -1.33 0.01
CA ASN A 122 -13.62 -2.36 0.53
C ASN A 122 -14.38 -3.52 1.20
N ARG A 123 -15.60 -3.32 1.72
CA ARG A 123 -16.49 -4.43 2.13
C ARG A 123 -16.87 -5.31 0.95
N VAL A 124 -17.21 -4.70 -0.18
CA VAL A 124 -17.51 -5.42 -1.42
C VAL A 124 -16.28 -6.18 -1.92
N LEU A 125 -15.11 -5.56 -1.97
CA LEU A 125 -13.90 -6.26 -2.43
C LEU A 125 -13.43 -7.38 -1.51
N SER A 126 -13.61 -7.24 -0.20
CA SER A 126 -13.36 -8.32 0.75
C SER A 126 -14.28 -9.52 0.46
N MET A 127 -15.56 -9.27 0.22
CA MET A 127 -16.48 -10.34 -0.20
C MET A 127 -16.06 -10.99 -1.52
N ILE A 128 -15.68 -10.23 -2.56
CA ILE A 128 -15.22 -10.83 -3.82
C ILE A 128 -13.92 -11.62 -3.61
N GLY A 129 -12.98 -11.09 -2.84
CA GLY A 129 -11.69 -11.73 -2.53
C GLY A 129 -11.84 -13.07 -1.80
N ALA A 130 -12.89 -13.23 -0.99
CA ALA A 130 -13.23 -14.50 -0.35
C ALA A 130 -13.62 -15.61 -1.35
N TYR A 131 -14.04 -15.28 -2.58
CA TYR A 131 -14.49 -16.26 -3.58
C TYR A 131 -13.53 -16.37 -4.77
N CYS A 132 -13.04 -15.25 -5.31
CA CYS A 132 -12.20 -15.22 -6.50
C CYS A 132 -11.20 -14.05 -6.49
N GLY A 133 -9.90 -14.39 -6.35
CA GLY A 133 -8.82 -13.41 -6.38
C GLY A 133 -8.73 -12.68 -7.73
N SER A 134 -8.91 -13.40 -8.84
CA SER A 134 -8.91 -12.80 -10.19
C SER A 134 -9.93 -11.68 -10.36
N THR A 135 -11.18 -11.94 -9.95
CA THR A 135 -12.25 -10.95 -10.04
C THR A 135 -12.02 -9.80 -9.06
N SER A 136 -11.56 -10.08 -7.84
CA SER A 136 -11.22 -9.04 -6.86
C SER A 136 -10.17 -8.07 -7.40
N VAL A 137 -9.09 -8.58 -8.01
CA VAL A 137 -8.04 -7.76 -8.63
C VAL A 137 -8.55 -6.96 -9.82
N MET A 138 -9.41 -7.53 -10.66
CA MET A 138 -9.99 -6.81 -11.80
C MET A 138 -10.87 -5.64 -11.34
N VAL A 139 -11.79 -5.87 -10.39
CA VAL A 139 -12.66 -4.82 -9.84
C VAL A 139 -11.83 -3.75 -9.15
N SER A 140 -10.84 -4.17 -8.35
CA SER A 140 -9.88 -3.28 -7.71
C SER A 140 -9.18 -2.38 -8.74
N ALA A 141 -8.45 -2.96 -9.68
CA ALA A 141 -7.62 -2.20 -10.63
C ALA A 141 -8.44 -1.20 -11.47
N HIS A 142 -9.67 -1.56 -11.83
CA HIS A 142 -10.59 -0.69 -12.55
C HIS A 142 -10.88 0.61 -11.77
N GLN A 143 -11.29 0.51 -10.50
CA GLN A 143 -11.78 1.68 -9.77
C GLN A 143 -10.78 2.32 -8.81
N SER A 144 -9.81 1.57 -8.29
CA SER A 144 -8.88 2.04 -7.26
C SER A 144 -7.70 2.80 -7.86
N ILE A 145 -7.30 2.45 -9.09
CA ILE A 145 -6.19 3.09 -9.80
C ILE A 145 -6.58 3.53 -11.21
N GLY A 146 -7.32 2.71 -11.96
CA GLY A 146 -7.65 2.95 -13.37
C GLY A 146 -8.46 4.22 -13.60
N CYS A 147 -9.70 4.28 -13.11
CA CYS A 147 -10.53 5.48 -13.22
C CYS A 147 -10.43 6.42 -12.01
N LYS A 148 -9.75 6.01 -10.92
CA LYS A 148 -9.53 6.87 -9.73
C LYS A 148 -8.81 8.16 -10.06
N ALA A 149 -7.85 8.10 -10.98
CA ALA A 149 -7.08 9.26 -11.39
C ALA A 149 -7.99 10.36 -11.98
N ILE A 150 -8.99 9.99 -12.79
CA ILE A 150 -9.96 10.93 -13.35
C ILE A 150 -10.96 11.42 -12.29
N MET A 151 -11.41 10.53 -11.39
CA MET A 151 -12.29 10.94 -10.29
C MET A 151 -11.64 12.04 -9.44
N LEU A 152 -10.35 11.90 -9.11
CA LEU A 152 -9.64 12.82 -8.23
C LEU A 152 -9.12 14.08 -8.94
N PHE A 153 -8.56 13.93 -10.15
CA PHE A 153 -7.78 14.98 -10.81
C PHE A 153 -8.34 15.41 -12.17
N GLY A 154 -9.40 14.75 -12.64
CA GLY A 154 -10.02 15.08 -13.93
C GLY A 154 -10.67 16.46 -13.90
N SER A 155 -10.57 17.18 -15.02
CA SER A 155 -11.40 18.36 -15.28
C SER A 155 -12.87 17.96 -15.41
N ASP A 156 -13.78 18.92 -15.30
CA ASP A 156 -15.22 18.65 -15.46
C ASP A 156 -15.54 18.00 -16.81
N LYS A 157 -14.89 18.46 -17.89
CA LYS A 157 -15.03 17.86 -19.23
C LYS A 157 -14.53 16.43 -19.26
N GLN A 158 -13.38 16.13 -18.67
CA GLN A 158 -12.84 14.76 -18.60
C GLN A 158 -13.78 13.86 -17.79
N LYS A 159 -14.28 14.34 -16.65
CA LYS A 159 -15.21 13.58 -15.80
C LYS A 159 -16.50 13.25 -16.53
N GLN A 160 -17.13 14.23 -17.16
CA GLN A 160 -18.34 14.03 -17.98
C GLN A 160 -18.11 13.05 -19.14
N THR A 161 -16.94 13.08 -19.76
CA THR A 161 -16.62 12.21 -20.90
C THR A 161 -16.39 10.76 -20.48
N PHE A 162 -15.62 10.51 -19.43
CA PHE A 162 -15.11 9.17 -19.12
C PHE A 162 -15.85 8.47 -17.98
N LEU A 163 -16.33 9.18 -16.96
CA LEU A 163 -16.89 8.55 -15.76
C LEU A 163 -18.17 7.73 -16.00
N PRO A 164 -19.13 8.17 -16.84
CA PRO A 164 -20.29 7.33 -17.18
C PRO A 164 -19.90 6.01 -17.85
N GLY A 165 -18.92 6.06 -18.77
CA GLY A 165 -18.44 4.88 -19.48
C GLY A 165 -17.78 3.84 -18.57
N VAL A 166 -16.90 4.29 -17.67
CA VAL A 166 -16.27 3.38 -16.69
C VAL A 166 -17.26 2.91 -15.61
N ALA A 167 -18.36 3.63 -15.36
CA ALA A 167 -19.36 3.16 -14.41
C ALA A 167 -20.22 2.01 -14.95
N ARG A 168 -20.43 1.94 -16.29
CA ARG A 168 -21.48 1.11 -16.90
C ARG A 168 -21.09 0.26 -18.10
N LYS A 169 -20.02 0.60 -18.83
CA LYS A 169 -19.79 0.08 -20.20
C LYS A 169 -18.46 -0.63 -20.37
N TYR A 170 -17.36 -0.08 -19.84
CA TYR A 170 -16.03 -0.60 -20.13
C TYR A 170 -15.08 -0.51 -18.95
N LEU A 171 -14.08 -1.41 -18.94
CA LEU A 171 -13.02 -1.41 -17.95
C LEU A 171 -12.02 -0.26 -18.19
N SER A 172 -11.21 0.02 -17.19
CA SER A 172 -10.13 0.99 -17.24
C SER A 172 -8.83 0.31 -16.82
N ALA A 173 -7.70 0.76 -17.38
CA ALA A 173 -6.38 0.25 -17.03
C ALA A 173 -5.45 1.38 -16.57
N PHE A 174 -4.64 1.06 -15.56
CA PHE A 174 -3.59 1.95 -15.06
C PHE A 174 -2.24 1.49 -15.60
N CYS A 175 -1.59 2.35 -16.38
CA CYS A 175 -0.40 2.01 -17.15
C CYS A 175 0.82 2.77 -16.60
N LEU A 176 1.45 2.19 -15.57
CA LEU A 176 2.62 2.75 -14.89
C LEU A 176 3.89 1.94 -15.17
N SER A 177 3.86 0.64 -14.85
CA SER A 177 5.03 -0.23 -14.95
C SER A 177 5.49 -0.45 -16.39
N GLU A 178 6.80 -0.63 -16.54
CA GLU A 178 7.51 -0.82 -17.80
C GLU A 178 8.48 -1.99 -17.66
N PRO A 179 9.09 -2.50 -18.76
CA PRO A 179 10.08 -3.57 -18.67
C PRO A 179 11.21 -3.30 -17.67
N ASN A 180 11.71 -2.07 -17.59
CA ASN A 180 12.81 -1.70 -16.69
C ASN A 180 12.36 -0.83 -15.50
N VAL A 181 11.05 -0.57 -15.38
CA VAL A 181 10.50 0.36 -14.38
C VAL A 181 9.39 -0.31 -13.57
N GLY A 182 9.73 -0.71 -12.35
CA GLY A 182 8.80 -1.28 -11.36
C GLY A 182 8.63 -0.34 -10.17
N SER A 183 9.38 -0.61 -9.10
CA SER A 183 9.30 0.16 -7.85
C SER A 183 9.79 1.61 -7.97
N ASP A 184 10.76 1.90 -8.86
CA ASP A 184 11.19 3.27 -9.16
C ASP A 184 10.25 3.95 -10.15
N ALA A 185 9.02 4.23 -9.72
CA ALA A 185 7.98 4.82 -10.57
C ALA A 185 8.37 6.17 -11.19
N ALA A 186 9.35 6.90 -10.63
CA ALA A 186 9.85 8.15 -11.19
C ALA A 186 10.75 7.94 -12.42
N GLY A 187 11.31 6.74 -12.58
CA GLY A 187 12.25 6.35 -13.61
C GLY A 187 11.66 6.09 -15.00
N GLN A 188 10.42 6.51 -15.29
CA GLN A 188 9.72 6.23 -16.55
C GLN A 188 10.60 6.45 -17.79
N GLU A 189 10.60 5.47 -18.70
CA GLU A 189 11.23 5.47 -20.01
C GLU A 189 10.22 5.84 -21.12
N THR A 190 8.94 5.47 -20.95
CA THR A 190 7.86 6.00 -21.81
C THR A 190 7.89 7.51 -21.74
N ARG A 191 7.90 8.19 -22.89
CA ARG A 191 8.04 9.64 -22.99
C ARG A 191 6.90 10.27 -23.78
N CYS A 192 6.53 11.48 -23.39
CA CYS A 192 5.66 12.34 -24.15
C CYS A 192 6.31 13.71 -24.38
N GLU A 193 6.06 14.28 -25.56
CA GLU A 193 6.54 15.59 -25.98
C GLU A 193 5.34 16.38 -26.51
N LEU A 194 5.24 17.66 -26.16
CA LEU A 194 4.20 18.52 -26.72
C LEU A 194 4.54 18.81 -28.19
N SER A 195 3.56 18.72 -29.08
CA SER A 195 3.71 19.05 -30.49
C SER A 195 4.14 20.50 -30.68
N GLU A 196 4.77 20.81 -31.82
CA GLU A 196 5.29 22.16 -32.10
C GLU A 196 4.21 23.25 -32.03
N ASP A 197 2.98 22.92 -32.44
CA ASP A 197 1.80 23.80 -32.40
C ASP A 197 1.08 23.80 -31.03
N GLY A 198 1.52 22.95 -30.09
CA GLY A 198 0.94 22.84 -28.75
C GLY A 198 -0.45 22.19 -28.69
N SER A 199 -0.90 21.51 -29.75
CA SER A 199 -2.24 20.92 -29.84
C SER A 199 -2.37 19.52 -29.21
N HIS A 200 -1.30 18.74 -29.20
CA HIS A 200 -1.30 17.36 -28.68
C HIS A 200 0.07 16.95 -28.11
N TYR A 201 0.09 15.86 -27.37
CA TYR A 201 1.30 15.16 -26.97
C TYR A 201 1.61 14.03 -27.95
N ILE A 202 2.88 13.82 -28.25
CA ILE A 202 3.37 12.67 -29.01
C ILE A 202 3.96 11.68 -28.01
N LEU A 203 3.31 10.53 -27.82
CA LEU A 203 3.68 9.51 -26.83
C LEU A 203 4.41 8.33 -27.49
N ASN A 204 5.53 7.93 -26.88
CA ASN A 204 6.33 6.77 -27.29
C ASN A 204 6.81 5.95 -26.09
N GLY A 205 6.67 4.63 -26.13
CA GLY A 205 7.19 3.76 -25.07
C GLY A 205 6.49 2.40 -24.99
N GLU A 206 6.73 1.69 -23.89
CA GLU A 206 6.10 0.40 -23.60
C GLU A 206 5.65 0.33 -22.13
N LYS A 207 4.43 -0.18 -21.93
CA LYS A 207 3.87 -0.49 -20.63
C LYS A 207 3.71 -1.99 -20.47
N LYS A 208 3.86 -2.44 -19.23
CA LYS A 208 3.87 -3.85 -18.84
C LYS A 208 2.90 -4.07 -17.70
N TRP A 209 2.24 -5.23 -17.74
CA TRP A 209 1.35 -5.72 -16.69
C TRP A 209 0.16 -4.80 -16.40
N SER A 210 -0.34 -4.10 -17.41
CA SER A 210 -1.54 -3.26 -17.27
C SER A 210 -2.76 -4.16 -17.09
N THR A 211 -3.21 -4.33 -15.84
CA THR A 211 -4.44 -5.07 -15.52
C THR A 211 -5.61 -4.52 -16.31
N SER A 212 -6.38 -5.41 -16.93
CA SER A 212 -7.49 -5.12 -17.84
C SER A 212 -7.09 -4.40 -19.13
N GLY A 213 -5.79 -4.17 -19.41
CA GLY A 213 -5.34 -3.37 -20.56
C GLY A 213 -5.92 -3.80 -21.91
N ALA A 214 -6.11 -5.10 -22.15
CA ALA A 214 -6.71 -5.62 -23.39
C ALA A 214 -8.24 -5.54 -23.45
N LEU A 215 -8.89 -5.28 -22.32
CA LEU A 215 -10.35 -5.22 -22.14
C LEU A 215 -10.86 -3.81 -21.82
N SER A 216 -9.96 -2.85 -21.64
CA SER A 216 -10.28 -1.51 -21.16
C SER A 216 -10.57 -0.55 -22.30
N GLY A 217 -11.61 0.27 -22.13
CA GLY A 217 -11.93 1.38 -23.03
C GLY A 217 -11.13 2.65 -22.73
N MET A 218 -10.37 2.66 -21.62
CA MET A 218 -9.62 3.83 -21.17
C MET A 218 -8.34 3.44 -20.44
N PHE A 219 -7.26 4.15 -20.72
CA PHE A 219 -5.97 4.04 -20.06
C PHE A 219 -5.61 5.33 -19.34
N THR A 220 -5.13 5.22 -18.11
CA THR A 220 -4.34 6.29 -17.47
C THR A 220 -2.87 5.93 -17.61
N VAL A 221 -2.13 6.69 -18.42
CA VAL A 221 -0.74 6.41 -18.79
C VAL A 221 0.19 7.40 -18.12
N MET A 222 1.19 6.89 -17.41
CA MET A 222 2.29 7.70 -16.88
C MET A 222 3.42 7.78 -17.90
N ALA A 223 3.88 8.99 -18.20
CA ALA A 223 4.94 9.21 -19.17
C ALA A 223 5.89 10.30 -18.68
N ASN A 224 7.16 10.12 -18.98
CA ASN A 224 8.18 11.13 -18.78
C ASN A 224 7.97 12.32 -19.75
N GLN A 225 8.11 13.54 -19.24
CA GLN A 225 8.04 14.79 -20.00
C GLN A 225 9.17 15.73 -19.54
N MET A 226 9.78 16.43 -20.48
CA MET A 226 10.69 17.54 -20.18
C MET A 226 9.88 18.80 -19.87
N VAL A 227 9.86 19.23 -18.60
CA VAL A 227 9.12 20.42 -18.14
C VAL A 227 10.08 21.38 -17.46
N GLY A 228 10.28 22.56 -18.06
CA GLY A 228 11.22 23.57 -17.55
C GLY A 228 12.66 23.06 -17.48
N GLY A 229 13.09 22.28 -18.48
CA GLY A 229 14.44 21.70 -18.55
C GLY A 229 14.70 20.53 -17.59
N ARG A 230 13.67 20.04 -16.89
CA ARG A 230 13.79 18.90 -15.95
C ARG A 230 12.92 17.74 -16.38
N LYS A 231 13.45 16.53 -16.24
CA LYS A 231 12.72 15.26 -16.42
C LYS A 231 11.67 15.14 -15.32
N LYS A 232 10.38 15.08 -15.67
CA LYS A 232 9.25 14.89 -14.75
C LYS A 232 8.27 13.87 -15.32
N VAL A 233 7.35 13.36 -14.51
CA VAL A 233 6.29 12.45 -14.98
C VAL A 233 4.99 13.22 -15.15
N SER A 234 4.29 13.02 -16.26
CA SER A 234 2.95 13.51 -16.56
C SER A 234 1.97 12.33 -16.69
N ALA A 235 0.70 12.58 -16.42
CA ALA A 235 -0.37 11.60 -16.59
C ALA A 235 -1.24 11.96 -17.80
N LEU A 236 -1.53 10.99 -18.66
CA LEU A 236 -2.32 11.17 -19.88
C LEU A 236 -3.49 10.18 -19.89
N ILE A 237 -4.64 10.62 -20.41
CA ILE A 237 -5.81 9.78 -20.66
C ILE A 237 -5.77 9.32 -22.12
N LEU A 238 -5.76 8.01 -22.35
CA LEU A 238 -5.78 7.42 -23.69
C LEU A 238 -6.96 6.47 -23.84
N THR A 239 -7.36 6.24 -25.09
CA THR A 239 -8.29 5.17 -25.47
C THR A 239 -7.57 4.16 -26.38
N PRO A 240 -7.96 2.87 -26.33
CA PRO A 240 -7.25 1.81 -27.07
C PRO A 240 -7.30 1.96 -28.60
N ASP A 241 -8.24 2.74 -29.13
CA ASP A 241 -8.46 2.98 -30.56
C ASP A 241 -7.60 4.10 -31.15
N MET A 242 -6.86 4.85 -30.31
CA MET A 242 -5.94 5.88 -30.78
C MET A 242 -4.84 5.27 -31.67
N GLU A 243 -4.57 5.91 -32.81
CA GLU A 243 -3.52 5.47 -33.73
C GLU A 243 -2.16 5.38 -33.03
N GLY A 244 -1.46 4.26 -33.21
CA GLY A 244 -0.17 3.98 -32.61
C GLY A 244 -0.21 3.27 -31.25
N VAL A 245 -1.40 3.01 -30.69
CA VAL A 245 -1.60 2.16 -29.51
C VAL A 245 -1.65 0.69 -29.94
N ASP A 246 -0.77 -0.14 -29.41
CA ASP A 246 -0.66 -1.58 -29.74
C ASP A 246 -0.62 -2.45 -28.48
N VAL A 247 -1.72 -3.14 -28.19
CA VAL A 247 -1.77 -4.18 -27.14
C VAL A 247 -1.26 -5.51 -27.72
N PHE A 248 0.06 -5.64 -27.81
CA PHE A 248 0.72 -6.77 -28.50
C PHE A 248 0.75 -8.09 -27.71
N GLU A 249 0.43 -8.05 -26.41
CA GLU A 249 0.28 -9.23 -25.54
C GLU A 249 -0.88 -8.95 -24.58
N LYS A 250 -1.99 -9.68 -24.73
CA LYS A 250 -3.23 -9.39 -23.96
C LYS A 250 -3.18 -9.86 -22.51
N ASN A 251 -2.36 -10.86 -22.23
CA ASN A 251 -2.17 -11.45 -20.90
C ASN A 251 -0.84 -12.22 -20.86
N ARG A 252 -0.48 -12.75 -19.69
CA ARG A 252 0.61 -13.70 -19.52
C ARG A 252 0.19 -14.83 -18.60
N SER A 253 0.60 -16.06 -18.92
CA SER A 253 0.41 -17.18 -18.00
C SER A 253 1.21 -16.95 -16.71
N LYS A 254 0.56 -17.24 -15.58
CA LYS A 254 1.00 -16.84 -14.23
C LYS A 254 0.47 -17.82 -13.19
N VAL A 255 1.08 -17.81 -12.01
CA VAL A 255 0.83 -18.79 -10.93
C VAL A 255 -0.57 -18.70 -10.33
N GLY A 256 -1.08 -17.48 -10.14
CA GLY A 256 -2.35 -17.18 -9.52
C GLY A 256 -2.96 -15.95 -10.16
N ILE A 257 -4.16 -15.58 -9.70
CA ILE A 257 -5.05 -14.61 -10.32
C ILE A 257 -5.15 -14.82 -11.83
N ARG A 258 -5.15 -16.08 -12.27
CA ARG A 258 -4.96 -16.49 -13.67
C ARG A 258 -5.96 -15.83 -14.63
N GLY A 259 -7.20 -15.65 -14.18
CA GLY A 259 -8.27 -14.97 -14.90
C GLY A 259 -8.01 -13.50 -15.24
N THR A 260 -7.20 -12.80 -14.46
CA THR A 260 -6.95 -11.37 -14.63
C THR A 260 -6.00 -11.15 -15.81
N TRP A 261 -6.50 -10.53 -16.89
CA TRP A 261 -5.65 -10.18 -18.03
C TRP A 261 -4.76 -8.99 -17.72
N GLN A 262 -3.47 -9.15 -17.95
CA GLN A 262 -2.43 -8.14 -17.72
C GLN A 262 -1.74 -7.83 -19.05
N GLY A 263 -2.18 -6.75 -19.70
CA GLY A 263 -1.72 -6.39 -21.04
C GLY A 263 -0.31 -5.80 -21.06
N ARG A 264 0.39 -6.01 -22.17
CA ARG A 264 1.56 -5.21 -22.56
C ARG A 264 1.18 -4.34 -23.74
N ILE A 265 1.55 -3.07 -23.66
CA ILE A 265 1.06 -2.04 -24.56
C ILE A 265 2.25 -1.25 -25.08
N ARG A 266 2.36 -1.09 -26.40
CA ARG A 266 3.31 -0.19 -27.03
C ARG A 266 2.60 1.07 -27.50
N PHE A 267 3.32 2.16 -27.43
CA PHE A 267 2.92 3.45 -27.97
C PHE A 267 3.95 3.86 -29.01
N ASN A 268 3.50 4.06 -30.25
CA ASN A 268 4.33 4.51 -31.36
C ASN A 268 3.74 5.78 -31.95
N ASN A 269 4.34 6.92 -31.61
CA ASN A 269 3.92 8.25 -32.04
C ASN A 269 2.42 8.54 -31.84
N VAL A 270 1.86 8.07 -30.72
CA VAL A 270 0.44 8.28 -30.40
C VAL A 270 0.19 9.77 -30.18
N ARG A 271 -0.75 10.33 -30.92
CA ARG A 271 -1.16 11.73 -30.80
C ARG A 271 -2.26 11.86 -29.75
N VAL A 272 -1.88 12.20 -28.53
CA VAL A 272 -2.79 12.37 -27.40
C VAL A 272 -3.24 13.83 -27.32
N PRO A 273 -4.52 14.16 -27.47
CA PRO A 273 -4.99 15.55 -27.42
C PRO A 273 -4.55 16.26 -26.14
N ARG A 274 -4.26 17.56 -26.20
CA ARG A 274 -3.77 18.31 -25.03
C ARG A 274 -4.76 18.30 -23.87
N GLU A 275 -6.05 18.29 -24.16
CA GLU A 275 -7.14 18.16 -23.19
C GLU A 275 -7.17 16.82 -22.46
N ASN A 276 -6.40 15.82 -22.92
CA ASN A 276 -6.24 14.53 -22.25
C ASN A 276 -5.06 14.51 -21.28
N LEU A 277 -4.36 15.64 -21.08
CA LEU A 277 -3.48 15.82 -19.93
C LEU A 277 -4.32 15.74 -18.64
N LEU A 278 -3.98 14.79 -17.78
CA LEU A 278 -4.62 14.64 -16.48
C LEU A 278 -3.83 15.42 -15.43
N HIS A 279 -4.52 16.29 -14.70
CA HIS A 279 -3.95 17.19 -13.70
C HIS A 279 -3.10 18.33 -14.27
N GLU A 280 -1.77 18.22 -14.22
CA GLU A 280 -0.81 19.26 -14.61
C GLU A 280 0.47 18.62 -15.16
N GLU A 281 1.17 19.34 -16.04
CA GLU A 281 2.44 18.88 -16.60
C GLU A 281 3.48 18.64 -15.49
N GLY A 282 4.12 17.47 -15.54
CA GLY A 282 5.12 17.07 -14.56
C GLY A 282 4.57 16.71 -13.17
N ARG A 283 3.25 16.58 -13.03
CA ARG A 283 2.56 16.19 -11.78
C ARG A 283 1.99 14.77 -11.81
N GLY A 284 2.29 13.97 -12.83
CA GLY A 284 1.83 12.58 -12.99
C GLY A 284 2.27 11.65 -11.86
N LEU A 285 3.49 11.82 -11.29
CA LEU A 285 3.90 11.02 -10.13
C LEU A 285 3.02 11.28 -8.90
N HIS A 286 2.56 12.53 -8.72
CA HIS A 286 1.62 12.85 -7.64
C HIS A 286 0.26 12.18 -7.87
N VAL A 287 -0.24 12.16 -9.11
CA VAL A 287 -1.45 11.42 -9.49
C VAL A 287 -1.28 9.93 -9.17
N ALA A 288 -0.17 9.32 -9.62
CA ALA A 288 0.12 7.91 -9.42
C ALA A 288 0.13 7.53 -7.93
N LEU A 289 0.97 8.22 -7.13
CA LEU A 289 1.10 7.93 -5.70
C LEU A 289 -0.19 8.16 -4.92
N THR A 290 -1.01 9.13 -5.33
CA THR A 290 -2.31 9.36 -4.70
C THR A 290 -3.30 8.25 -5.01
N CYS A 291 -3.35 7.75 -6.24
CA CYS A 291 -4.21 6.62 -6.61
C CYS A 291 -3.80 5.33 -5.89
N LEU A 292 -2.50 5.08 -5.75
CA LEU A 292 -1.97 3.91 -5.03
C LEU A 292 -2.42 3.86 -3.55
N ASN A 293 -2.77 4.98 -2.92
CA ASN A 293 -3.34 4.96 -1.56
C ASN A 293 -4.67 4.17 -1.51
N PHE A 294 -5.51 4.30 -2.55
CA PHE A 294 -6.75 3.53 -2.69
C PHE A 294 -6.48 2.09 -3.13
N GLY A 295 -5.52 1.91 -4.05
CA GLY A 295 -5.03 0.59 -4.48
C GLY A 295 -4.55 -0.27 -3.31
N ARG A 296 -3.77 0.31 -2.39
CA ARG A 296 -3.29 -0.34 -1.16
C ARG A 296 -4.41 -0.82 -0.24
N CYS A 297 -5.48 -0.06 -0.10
CA CYS A 297 -6.63 -0.47 0.71
C CYS A 297 -7.40 -1.61 0.04
N THR A 298 -7.71 -1.45 -1.25
CA THR A 298 -8.47 -2.45 -2.02
C THR A 298 -7.75 -3.78 -2.17
N LEU A 299 -6.43 -3.76 -2.32
CA LEU A 299 -5.58 -4.94 -2.25
C LEU A 299 -5.66 -5.59 -0.86
N SER A 300 -5.55 -4.79 0.20
CA SER A 300 -5.69 -5.28 1.58
C SER A 300 -7.06 -5.93 1.83
N ALA A 301 -8.13 -5.37 1.27
CA ALA A 301 -9.48 -5.94 1.35
C ALA A 301 -9.57 -7.31 0.67
N GLY A 302 -9.03 -7.45 -0.54
CA GLY A 302 -9.04 -8.73 -1.28
C GLY A 302 -8.42 -9.86 -0.47
N ILE A 303 -7.21 -9.66 0.06
CA ILE A 303 -6.54 -10.68 0.88
C ILE A 303 -7.17 -10.86 2.26
N ALA A 304 -7.75 -9.82 2.88
CA ALA A 304 -8.48 -9.97 4.13
C ALA A 304 -9.70 -10.90 3.99
N GLY A 305 -10.46 -10.73 2.91
CA GLY A 305 -11.56 -11.64 2.57
C GLY A 305 -11.10 -13.07 2.31
N ALA A 306 -10.03 -13.23 1.53
CA ALA A 306 -9.44 -14.54 1.24
C ALA A 306 -8.91 -15.24 2.51
N ALA A 307 -8.21 -14.51 3.38
CA ALA A 307 -7.67 -15.01 4.63
C ALA A 307 -8.80 -15.44 5.59
N LYS A 308 -9.88 -14.67 5.68
CA LYS A 308 -11.07 -15.05 6.45
C LYS A 308 -11.70 -16.34 5.91
N ARG A 309 -11.88 -16.44 4.60
CA ARG A 309 -12.42 -17.67 3.97
C ARG A 309 -11.55 -18.88 4.25
N ALA A 310 -10.23 -18.74 4.09
CA ALA A 310 -9.27 -19.81 4.37
C ALA A 310 -9.31 -20.23 5.84
N THR A 311 -9.40 -19.26 6.76
CA THR A 311 -9.53 -19.50 8.20
C THR A 311 -10.79 -20.30 8.52
N ASP A 312 -11.95 -19.91 7.98
CA ASP A 312 -13.23 -20.58 8.24
C ASP A 312 -13.22 -22.02 7.68
N GLN A 313 -12.75 -22.19 6.45
CA GLN A 313 -12.64 -23.49 5.80
C GLN A 313 -11.71 -24.43 6.58
N ALA A 314 -10.52 -23.96 6.96
CA ALA A 314 -9.55 -24.75 7.69
C ALA A 314 -10.01 -25.07 9.12
N THR A 315 -10.70 -24.13 9.78
CA THR A 315 -11.31 -24.37 11.10
C THR A 315 -12.36 -25.48 11.01
N LYS A 316 -13.22 -25.46 9.99
CA LYS A 316 -14.21 -26.54 9.77
C LYS A 316 -13.55 -27.88 9.44
N TRP A 317 -12.46 -27.85 8.68
CA TRP A 317 -11.68 -29.06 8.40
C TRP A 317 -11.15 -29.68 9.69
N VAL A 318 -10.46 -28.93 10.55
CA VAL A 318 -9.83 -29.51 11.75
C VAL A 318 -10.85 -29.96 12.81
N GLN A 319 -12.06 -29.39 12.79
CA GLN A 319 -13.18 -29.85 13.64
C GLN A 319 -13.73 -31.22 13.21
N THR A 320 -13.62 -31.55 11.92
CA THR A 320 -14.24 -32.76 11.34
C THR A 320 -13.23 -33.84 11.01
N ARG A 321 -11.97 -33.47 10.76
CA ARG A 321 -10.89 -34.39 10.44
C ARG A 321 -10.38 -35.09 11.69
N TYR A 322 -10.39 -36.42 11.67
CA TYR A 322 -10.02 -37.27 12.80
C TYR A 322 -8.68 -37.98 12.53
N GLN A 323 -7.73 -37.88 13.45
CA GLN A 323 -6.44 -38.59 13.43
C GLN A 323 -5.98 -38.87 14.87
N PHE A 324 -5.26 -39.97 15.08
CA PHE A 324 -4.79 -40.38 16.42
C PHE A 324 -5.92 -40.32 17.47
N ASP A 325 -7.07 -40.90 17.14
CA ASP A 325 -8.23 -41.08 18.03
C ASP A 325 -8.90 -39.79 18.56
N ARG A 326 -8.75 -38.66 17.85
CA ARG A 326 -9.52 -37.43 18.11
C ARG A 326 -9.56 -36.47 16.91
N PRO A 327 -10.43 -35.45 16.90
CA PRO A 327 -10.38 -34.38 15.92
C PRO A 327 -9.04 -33.65 15.93
N LEU A 328 -8.62 -33.12 14.77
CA LEU A 328 -7.40 -32.31 14.68
C LEU A 328 -7.46 -31.06 15.57
N ALA A 329 -8.65 -30.51 15.81
CA ALA A 329 -8.88 -29.36 16.67
C ALA A 329 -8.43 -29.58 18.14
N ASP A 330 -8.25 -30.81 18.59
CA ASP A 330 -7.83 -31.15 19.97
C ASP A 330 -6.31 -31.14 20.16
N PHE A 331 -5.52 -31.01 19.08
CA PHE A 331 -4.06 -30.92 19.17
C PHE A 331 -3.63 -29.47 19.35
N GLU A 332 -2.78 -29.22 20.36
CA GLU A 332 -2.31 -27.88 20.73
C GLU A 332 -1.65 -27.12 19.57
N LEU A 333 -0.85 -27.79 18.73
CA LEU A 333 -0.23 -27.17 17.56
C LEU A 333 -1.27 -26.71 16.50
N VAL A 334 -2.40 -27.40 16.41
CA VAL A 334 -3.52 -27.00 15.54
C VAL A 334 -4.27 -25.83 16.19
N GLN A 335 -4.51 -25.88 17.50
CA GLN A 335 -5.12 -24.78 18.25
C GLN A 335 -4.32 -23.49 18.12
N GLN A 336 -2.97 -23.58 18.16
CA GLN A 336 -2.08 -22.44 17.95
C GLN A 336 -2.31 -21.77 16.59
N ARG A 337 -2.40 -22.56 15.50
CA ARG A 337 -2.65 -22.01 14.16
C ARG A 337 -4.06 -21.46 14.04
N VAL A 338 -5.08 -22.17 14.53
CA VAL A 338 -6.47 -21.67 14.52
C VAL A 338 -6.60 -20.35 15.27
N ALA A 339 -6.08 -20.26 16.50
CA ALA A 339 -6.12 -19.03 17.29
C ALA A 339 -5.39 -17.88 16.59
N ARG A 340 -4.19 -18.14 16.05
CA ARG A 340 -3.40 -17.16 15.29
C ARG A 340 -4.14 -16.65 14.06
N MET A 341 -4.74 -17.56 13.28
CA MET A 341 -5.46 -17.20 12.05
C MET A 341 -6.63 -16.25 12.35
N HIS A 342 -7.47 -16.60 13.33
CA HIS A 342 -8.61 -15.75 13.72
C HIS A 342 -8.17 -14.42 14.33
N ALA A 343 -7.14 -14.41 15.19
CA ALA A 343 -6.60 -13.20 15.80
C ALA A 343 -6.04 -12.22 14.75
N PHE A 344 -5.27 -12.72 13.79
CA PHE A 344 -4.74 -11.88 12.71
C PHE A 344 -5.83 -11.46 11.72
N SER A 345 -6.81 -12.32 11.41
CA SER A 345 -7.96 -11.92 10.59
C SER A 345 -8.74 -10.78 11.26
N TYR A 346 -8.94 -10.85 12.58
CA TYR A 346 -9.58 -9.78 13.36
C TYR A 346 -8.79 -8.47 13.31
N ALA A 347 -7.46 -8.54 13.45
CA ALA A 347 -6.59 -7.37 13.37
C ALA A 347 -6.54 -6.77 11.96
N MET A 348 -6.55 -7.59 10.90
CA MET A 348 -6.57 -7.14 9.51
C MET A 348 -7.86 -6.38 9.19
N ASP A 349 -9.02 -6.94 9.53
CA ASP A 349 -10.31 -6.26 9.36
C ASP A 349 -10.32 -4.92 10.12
N SER A 350 -9.85 -4.93 11.37
CA SER A 350 -9.84 -3.74 12.21
C SER A 350 -8.93 -2.64 11.66
N MET A 351 -7.74 -2.97 11.15
CA MET A 351 -6.84 -1.99 10.54
C MET A 351 -7.36 -1.48 9.20
N LEU A 352 -7.86 -2.39 8.35
CA LEU A 352 -8.40 -2.04 7.04
C LEU A 352 -9.53 -1.03 7.17
N TYR A 353 -10.54 -1.31 8.00
CA TYR A 353 -11.70 -0.42 8.10
C TYR A 353 -11.43 0.85 8.91
N LEU A 354 -10.41 0.86 9.78
CA LEU A 354 -9.91 2.12 10.34
C LEU A 354 -9.34 3.00 9.22
N MET A 355 -8.46 2.44 8.39
CA MET A 355 -7.83 3.15 7.27
C MET A 355 -8.85 3.64 6.24
N THR A 356 -9.83 2.82 5.84
CA THR A 356 -10.86 3.28 4.90
C THR A 356 -11.74 4.38 5.50
N GLY A 357 -11.99 4.34 6.81
CA GLY A 357 -12.68 5.42 7.51
C GLY A 357 -11.90 6.73 7.55
N MET A 358 -10.57 6.68 7.66
CA MET A 358 -9.71 7.88 7.53
C MET A 358 -9.78 8.47 6.11
N LEU A 359 -9.84 7.60 5.09
CA LEU A 359 -10.02 8.02 3.69
C LEU A 359 -11.39 8.68 3.47
N ASP A 360 -12.46 8.08 3.97
CA ASP A 360 -13.82 8.62 3.83
C ASP A 360 -14.01 9.96 4.57
N ARG A 361 -13.27 10.18 5.66
CA ARG A 361 -13.23 11.45 6.38
C ARG A 361 -12.44 12.55 5.64
N GLY A 362 -11.62 12.19 4.65
CA GLY A 362 -10.79 13.13 3.90
C GLY A 362 -9.50 13.53 4.59
N ASP A 363 -8.93 12.66 5.43
CA ASP A 363 -7.65 12.92 6.11
C ASP A 363 -6.51 13.13 5.09
N SER A 364 -5.71 14.19 5.28
CA SER A 364 -4.75 14.66 4.28
C SER A 364 -3.36 14.01 4.33
N ASP A 365 -2.99 13.38 5.45
CA ASP A 365 -1.66 12.80 5.67
C ASP A 365 -1.76 11.31 6.04
N ILE A 366 -2.07 10.49 5.04
CA ILE A 366 -2.41 9.07 5.20
C ILE A 366 -1.52 8.10 4.38
N MET A 367 -0.53 8.64 3.67
CA MET A 367 0.30 7.81 2.77
C MET A 367 1.10 6.73 3.52
N VAL A 368 1.49 7.00 4.78
CA VAL A 368 2.24 6.04 5.60
C VAL A 368 1.29 5.00 6.17
N GLU A 369 0.11 5.39 6.63
CA GLU A 369 -0.94 4.53 7.17
C GLU A 369 -1.46 3.55 6.10
N THR A 370 -1.64 4.00 4.87
CA THR A 370 -2.02 3.11 3.75
C THR A 370 -0.92 2.12 3.40
N ALA A 371 0.35 2.53 3.46
CA ALA A 371 1.49 1.63 3.26
C ALA A 371 1.59 0.60 4.40
N ILE A 372 1.42 1.02 5.66
CA ILE A 372 1.33 0.14 6.84
C ILE A 372 0.22 -0.90 6.63
N THR A 373 -0.98 -0.44 6.24
CA THR A 373 -2.14 -1.31 6.02
C THR A 373 -1.86 -2.36 4.95
N LYS A 374 -1.24 -1.95 3.84
CA LYS A 374 -0.84 -2.85 2.76
C LYS A 374 0.18 -3.90 3.22
N VAL A 375 1.23 -3.49 3.92
CA VAL A 375 2.27 -4.40 4.40
C VAL A 375 1.67 -5.38 5.40
N PHE A 376 0.90 -4.88 6.37
CA PHE A 376 0.26 -5.69 7.40
C PHE A 376 -0.68 -6.75 6.81
N CYS A 377 -1.63 -6.33 5.98
CA CYS A 377 -2.64 -7.24 5.44
C CYS A 377 -2.04 -8.23 4.44
N SER A 378 -1.09 -7.80 3.59
CA SER A 378 -0.44 -8.71 2.64
C SER A 378 0.48 -9.73 3.32
N GLN A 379 1.15 -9.36 4.42
CA GLN A 379 2.04 -10.24 5.17
C GLN A 379 1.25 -11.22 6.04
N LEU A 380 0.38 -10.73 6.92
CA LEU A 380 -0.37 -11.60 7.82
C LEU A 380 -1.44 -12.39 7.09
N GLY A 381 -2.08 -11.81 6.07
CA GLY A 381 -3.02 -12.54 5.21
C GLY A 381 -2.36 -13.73 4.51
N TRP A 382 -1.11 -13.57 4.06
CA TRP A 382 -0.32 -14.68 3.51
C TRP A 382 -0.05 -15.75 4.57
N GLU A 383 0.38 -15.36 5.77
CA GLU A 383 0.63 -16.31 6.86
C GLU A 383 -0.62 -17.09 7.27
N ILE A 384 -1.79 -16.44 7.29
CA ILE A 384 -3.08 -17.09 7.56
C ILE A 384 -3.41 -18.13 6.49
N ILE A 385 -3.29 -17.74 5.21
CA ILE A 385 -3.61 -18.63 4.08
C ILE A 385 -2.65 -19.83 4.05
N ASP A 386 -1.37 -19.61 4.37
CA ASP A 386 -0.37 -20.67 4.45
C ASP A 386 -0.65 -21.63 5.63
N ASP A 387 -1.05 -21.09 6.80
CA ASP A 387 -1.51 -21.89 7.94
C ASP A 387 -2.73 -22.74 7.59
N ALA A 388 -3.70 -22.16 6.89
CA ALA A 388 -4.91 -22.84 6.48
C ALA A 388 -4.60 -24.03 5.56
N LEU A 389 -3.71 -23.83 4.58
CA LEU A 389 -3.21 -24.91 3.71
C LEU A 389 -2.52 -25.99 4.53
N GLU A 390 -1.61 -25.61 5.41
CA GLU A 390 -0.79 -26.54 6.20
C GLU A 390 -1.64 -27.44 7.12
N ILE A 391 -2.62 -26.89 7.85
CA ILE A 391 -3.46 -27.70 8.74
C ILE A 391 -4.48 -28.56 7.99
N MET A 392 -4.76 -28.24 6.72
CA MET A 392 -5.51 -29.11 5.82
C MET A 392 -4.65 -30.24 5.24
N GLY A 393 -3.32 -30.13 5.33
CA GLY A 393 -2.37 -31.14 4.88
C GLY A 393 -2.47 -31.38 3.38
N GLY A 394 -2.38 -32.65 2.96
CA GLY A 394 -2.46 -33.02 1.55
C GLY A 394 -3.75 -32.56 0.87
N GLU A 395 -4.85 -32.44 1.61
CA GLU A 395 -6.10 -31.90 1.07
C GLU A 395 -5.90 -30.45 0.63
N GLY A 396 -5.33 -29.57 1.47
CA GLY A 396 -5.12 -28.16 1.09
C GLY A 396 -4.26 -27.93 -0.16
N TYR A 397 -3.55 -28.96 -0.64
CA TYR A 397 -2.70 -28.89 -1.82
C TYR A 397 -3.37 -29.38 -3.12
N VAL A 398 -4.51 -30.08 -3.05
CA VAL A 398 -5.23 -30.55 -4.25
C VAL A 398 -6.14 -29.46 -4.82
N THR A 399 -6.30 -29.44 -6.14
CA THR A 399 -7.09 -28.42 -6.86
C THR A 399 -8.61 -28.65 -6.81
N GLU A 400 -9.06 -29.68 -6.07
CA GLU A 400 -10.48 -30.00 -5.88
C GLU A 400 -11.13 -29.13 -4.78
N ASN A 401 -10.33 -28.50 -3.94
CA ASN A 401 -10.78 -27.46 -3.00
C ASN A 401 -10.30 -26.07 -3.42
N GLU A 402 -10.81 -25.05 -2.75
CA GLU A 402 -10.51 -23.65 -3.07
C GLU A 402 -9.24 -23.11 -2.42
N ILE A 403 -8.62 -23.84 -1.49
CA ILE A 403 -7.46 -23.35 -0.72
C ILE A 403 -6.22 -23.25 -1.59
N ASP A 404 -5.99 -24.19 -2.51
CA ASP A 404 -4.87 -24.09 -3.45
C ASP A 404 -4.93 -22.79 -4.26
N ARG A 405 -6.12 -22.44 -4.76
CA ARG A 405 -6.36 -21.23 -5.54
C ARG A 405 -6.20 -20.00 -4.67
N ILE A 406 -6.79 -19.98 -3.48
CA ILE A 406 -6.63 -18.88 -2.52
C ILE A 406 -5.14 -18.67 -2.21
N TRP A 407 -4.37 -19.75 -2.01
CA TRP A 407 -2.93 -19.69 -1.81
C TRP A 407 -2.21 -19.10 -3.03
N ARG A 408 -2.45 -19.60 -4.25
CA ARG A 408 -1.79 -19.08 -5.47
C ARG A 408 -2.15 -17.62 -5.75
N ASP A 409 -3.42 -17.26 -5.64
CA ASP A 409 -3.95 -15.93 -5.97
C ASP A 409 -3.40 -14.85 -5.03
N ASN A 410 -3.18 -15.18 -3.76
CA ASN A 410 -2.84 -14.17 -2.77
C ASN A 410 -1.34 -13.89 -2.65
N ARG A 411 -0.46 -14.71 -3.23
CA ARG A 411 1.00 -14.49 -3.15
C ARG A 411 1.42 -13.14 -3.75
N ILE A 412 0.71 -12.66 -4.77
CA ILE A 412 1.02 -11.41 -5.48
C ILE A 412 0.83 -10.16 -4.60
N HIS A 413 0.03 -10.23 -3.53
CA HIS A 413 -0.32 -9.09 -2.67
C HIS A 413 0.91 -8.50 -1.96
N ARG A 414 1.95 -9.30 -1.72
CA ARG A 414 3.24 -8.84 -1.16
C ARG A 414 4.12 -8.09 -2.16
N ILE A 415 3.79 -8.13 -3.46
CA ILE A 415 4.65 -7.66 -4.56
C ILE A 415 4.09 -6.39 -5.21
N VAL A 416 2.81 -6.37 -5.56
CA VAL A 416 2.18 -5.23 -6.26
C VAL A 416 1.79 -4.10 -5.30
N GLU A 417 1.35 -2.95 -5.83
CA GLU A 417 1.03 -1.72 -5.06
C GLU A 417 2.21 -1.21 -4.21
N GLY A 418 3.43 -1.54 -4.67
CA GLY A 418 4.69 -1.37 -3.96
C GLY A 418 5.03 -2.63 -3.15
N SER A 419 6.15 -3.29 -3.48
CA SER A 419 6.60 -4.49 -2.75
C SER A 419 6.80 -4.18 -1.27
N ASN A 420 6.61 -5.17 -0.40
CA ASN A 420 6.76 -4.96 1.04
C ASN A 420 8.17 -4.44 1.39
N GLU A 421 9.20 -4.90 0.68
CA GLU A 421 10.60 -4.48 0.84
C GLU A 421 10.85 -3.03 0.40
N VAL A 422 9.96 -2.42 -0.39
CA VAL A 422 9.99 -0.98 -0.72
C VAL A 422 9.12 -0.19 0.25
N MET A 423 8.00 -0.76 0.67
CA MET A 423 7.07 -0.12 1.61
C MET A 423 7.66 0.00 3.02
N GLN A 424 8.44 -0.96 3.49
CA GLN A 424 9.09 -0.92 4.80
C GLN A 424 10.08 0.27 4.93
N PRO A 425 11.09 0.43 4.05
CA PRO A 425 11.91 1.65 4.00
C PRO A 425 11.09 2.92 3.79
N PHE A 426 10.01 2.88 3.01
CA PHE A 426 9.11 4.03 2.84
C PHE A 426 8.42 4.41 4.15
N ILE A 427 7.89 3.46 4.91
CA ILE A 427 7.24 3.69 6.22
C ILE A 427 8.25 4.25 7.20
N PHE A 428 9.44 3.66 7.32
CA PHE A 428 10.53 4.20 8.14
C PHE A 428 10.91 5.62 7.72
N GLY A 429 11.18 5.81 6.43
CA GLY A 429 11.70 7.04 5.86
C GLY A 429 10.69 8.18 5.96
N TYR A 430 9.47 8.01 5.43
CA TYR A 430 8.43 9.03 5.43
C TYR A 430 7.74 9.20 6.78
N GLY A 431 7.65 8.13 7.58
CA GLY A 431 7.12 8.18 8.95
C GLY A 431 8.05 8.92 9.91
N GLY A 432 9.36 8.64 9.83
CA GLY A 432 10.38 9.21 10.70
C GLY A 432 11.04 10.49 10.18
N LYS A 433 10.81 10.89 8.93
CA LYS A 433 11.52 11.99 8.24
C LYS A 433 11.65 13.25 9.08
N GLN A 434 10.53 13.76 9.58
CA GLN A 434 10.49 15.03 10.31
C GLN A 434 11.25 14.94 11.64
N LEU A 435 11.19 13.78 12.31
CA LEU A 435 11.95 13.57 13.54
C LEU A 435 13.44 13.48 13.24
N ALA A 436 13.82 12.76 12.18
CA ALA A 436 15.21 12.67 11.72
C ALA A 436 15.77 14.05 11.31
N GLU A 437 15.01 14.85 10.58
CA GLU A 437 15.38 16.23 10.20
C GLU A 437 15.58 17.12 11.45
N GLN A 438 14.72 16.99 12.47
CA GLN A 438 14.92 17.69 13.74
C GLN A 438 16.20 17.23 14.45
N MET A 439 16.46 15.93 14.51
CA MET A 439 17.67 15.38 15.13
C MET A 439 18.94 15.87 14.43
N LEU A 440 18.95 15.82 13.10
CA LEU A 440 20.07 16.31 12.27
C LEU A 440 20.26 17.82 12.40
N GLY A 441 19.18 18.60 12.41
CA GLY A 441 19.26 20.05 12.58
C GLY A 441 19.83 20.48 13.94
N ILE A 442 19.51 19.73 15.01
CA ILE A 442 20.11 19.94 16.34
C ILE A 442 21.59 19.55 16.33
N GLN A 443 21.92 18.39 15.76
CA GLN A 443 23.31 17.91 15.65
C GLN A 443 24.17 18.93 14.89
N GLN A 444 23.76 19.29 13.67
CA GLN A 444 24.46 20.26 12.83
C GLN A 444 24.69 21.62 13.50
N ARG A 445 23.82 22.06 14.42
CA ARG A 445 24.04 23.32 15.15
C ARG A 445 24.96 23.21 16.35
N LEU A 446 25.07 22.04 16.96
CA LEU A 446 25.77 21.85 18.24
C LEU A 446 27.05 21.03 18.12
N THR A 447 27.31 20.41 16.97
CA THR A 447 28.54 19.66 16.70
C THR A 447 29.45 20.37 15.71
N TRP A 448 30.69 19.92 15.67
CA TRP A 448 31.68 20.37 14.70
C TRP A 448 31.30 19.95 13.29
N ASP A 449 31.53 20.84 12.32
CA ASP A 449 31.40 20.58 10.88
C ASP A 449 32.79 20.69 10.24
N SER A 450 33.22 19.64 9.53
CA SER A 450 34.54 19.59 8.89
C SER A 450 34.67 20.54 7.70
N ASP A 451 33.56 20.96 7.10
CA ASP A 451 33.54 21.81 5.90
C ASP A 451 33.52 23.31 6.26
N GLU A 452 33.36 23.65 7.55
CA GLU A 452 33.38 25.03 8.06
C GLU A 452 34.73 25.43 8.68
N SER A 453 35.08 26.71 8.58
CA SER A 453 36.28 27.24 9.26
C SER A 453 36.14 27.16 10.78
N LEU A 454 37.26 27.11 11.50
CA LEU A 454 37.30 27.01 12.96
C LEU A 454 36.49 28.13 13.66
N GLY A 455 36.57 29.37 13.17
CA GLY A 455 35.82 30.50 13.72
C GLY A 455 34.32 30.43 13.42
N ALA A 456 33.93 29.95 12.24
CA ALA A 456 32.53 29.74 11.87
C ALA A 456 31.88 28.64 12.72
N ASN A 457 32.58 27.51 12.91
CA ASN A 457 32.18 26.43 13.80
C ASN A 457 31.94 26.93 15.23
N LEU A 458 32.92 27.64 15.82
CA LEU A 458 32.83 28.11 17.20
C LEU A 458 31.66 29.09 17.38
N SER A 459 31.48 30.03 16.45
CA SER A 459 30.39 30.99 16.46
C SER A 459 29.01 30.34 16.30
N ARG A 460 28.87 29.37 15.39
CA ARG A 460 27.63 28.60 15.18
C ARG A 460 27.27 27.78 16.42
N ILE A 461 28.23 27.08 17.00
CA ILE A 461 28.00 26.26 18.20
C ILE A 461 27.61 27.15 19.38
N LEU A 462 28.35 28.24 19.63
CA LEU A 462 28.04 29.20 20.70
C LEU A 462 26.66 29.83 20.51
N SER A 463 26.34 30.30 19.30
CA SER A 463 25.03 30.89 18.99
C SER A 463 23.88 29.87 19.10
N GLY A 464 24.11 28.61 18.76
CA GLY A 464 23.19 27.50 18.97
C GLY A 464 22.94 27.22 20.46
N MET A 465 24.01 27.21 21.28
CA MET A 465 23.94 26.95 22.72
C MET A 465 23.23 28.07 23.49
N VAL A 466 23.29 29.32 23.04
CA VAL A 466 22.58 30.44 23.69
C VAL A 466 21.15 30.64 23.16
N ASN A 467 20.73 29.93 22.11
CA ASN A 467 19.38 30.05 21.56
C ASN A 467 18.36 29.23 22.40
N PRO A 468 17.40 29.86 23.09
CA PRO A 468 16.50 29.15 24.00
C PRO A 468 15.61 28.12 23.29
N LYS A 469 15.22 28.37 22.03
CA LYS A 469 14.38 27.44 21.25
C LYS A 469 15.14 26.19 20.83
N VAL A 470 16.43 26.34 20.48
CA VAL A 470 17.31 25.22 20.15
C VAL A 470 17.55 24.38 21.40
N MET A 471 17.91 25.01 22.52
CA MET A 471 18.19 24.30 23.77
C MET A 471 16.97 23.60 24.36
N ALA A 472 15.77 24.18 24.26
CA ALA A 472 14.53 23.55 24.71
C ALA A 472 14.23 22.21 24.01
N ARG A 473 14.75 21.98 22.80
CA ARG A 473 14.62 20.71 22.06
C ARG A 473 15.86 19.84 22.15
N ALA A 474 17.04 20.45 22.16
CA ALA A 474 18.32 19.75 22.25
C ALA A 474 18.51 19.07 23.61
N ILE A 475 18.11 19.71 24.71
CA ILE A 475 18.26 19.15 26.06
C ILE A 475 17.47 17.83 26.19
N PRO A 476 16.15 17.77 25.92
CA PRO A 476 15.42 16.50 25.97
C PRO A 476 15.99 15.43 25.04
N LEU A 477 16.35 15.80 23.81
CA LEU A 477 16.91 14.83 22.87
C LEU A 477 18.26 14.27 23.36
N ALA A 478 19.12 15.13 23.93
CA ALA A 478 20.40 14.72 24.48
C ALA A 478 20.24 13.80 25.71
N THR A 479 19.29 14.09 26.61
CA THR A 479 19.02 13.21 27.74
C THR A 479 18.47 11.85 27.29
N GLU A 480 17.62 11.82 26.25
CA GLU A 480 17.13 10.58 25.65
C GLU A 480 18.25 9.75 25.01
N LEU A 481 19.15 10.39 24.24
CA LEU A 481 20.18 9.70 23.47
C LEU A 481 21.41 9.30 24.30
N PHE A 482 21.80 10.08 25.31
CA PHE A 482 23.05 9.89 26.05
C PHE A 482 22.86 9.43 27.49
N LEU A 483 21.76 9.83 28.14
CA LEU A 483 21.44 9.41 29.52
C LEU A 483 20.41 8.27 29.55
N GLY A 484 19.86 7.86 28.41
CA GLY A 484 18.88 6.78 28.30
C GLY A 484 17.51 7.10 28.90
N ILE A 485 17.24 8.36 29.24
CA ILE A 485 15.97 8.80 29.80
C ILE A 485 14.92 8.74 28.69
N LYS A 486 13.92 7.87 28.79
CA LYS A 486 12.87 7.79 27.75
C LYS A 486 11.93 9.00 27.85
N LYS A 487 11.47 9.54 26.70
CA LYS A 487 10.33 10.46 26.64
C LYS A 487 9.15 9.87 27.41
N LYS A 488 8.32 10.67 28.10
CA LYS A 488 7.11 10.17 28.78
C LYS A 488 6.18 9.45 27.78
N ALA A 489 5.65 8.29 28.16
CA ALA A 489 4.65 7.60 27.36
C ALA A 489 3.42 8.51 27.11
N PRO A 490 2.80 8.45 25.91
CA PRO A 490 1.60 9.25 25.63
C PRO A 490 0.42 8.80 26.50
N SER A 491 -0.55 9.70 26.72
CA SER A 491 -1.84 9.30 27.30
C SER A 491 -2.71 8.67 26.21
N ILE A 492 -3.31 7.52 26.52
CA ILE A 492 -4.32 6.86 25.70
C ILE A 492 -5.52 6.62 26.61
N GLU A 493 -6.61 7.30 26.33
CA GLU A 493 -7.81 7.29 27.18
C GLU A 493 -8.94 6.64 26.39
N PRO A 494 -9.04 5.30 26.37
CA PRO A 494 -10.23 4.63 25.83
C PRO A 494 -11.44 5.04 26.68
N LYS A 495 -12.63 5.04 26.08
CA LYS A 495 -13.84 5.41 26.83
C LYS A 495 -14.24 4.31 27.81
N SER A 496 -13.98 3.05 27.47
CA SER A 496 -14.17 1.92 28.37
C SER A 496 -13.03 1.80 29.39
N SER A 497 -13.37 1.77 30.67
CA SER A 497 -12.41 1.56 31.77
C SER A 497 -11.78 0.16 31.75
N GLU A 498 -12.42 -0.82 31.11
CA GLU A 498 -11.90 -2.18 30.96
C GLU A 498 -10.63 -2.24 30.09
N LEU A 499 -10.45 -1.26 29.20
CA LEU A 499 -9.37 -1.23 28.22
C LEU A 499 -8.15 -0.41 28.67
N VAL A 500 -8.17 0.15 29.89
CA VAL A 500 -7.07 0.97 30.42
C VAL A 500 -5.75 0.18 30.47
N GLY A 501 -5.80 -1.11 30.85
CA GLY A 501 -4.61 -1.96 30.87
C GLY A 501 -3.96 -2.14 29.50
N HIS A 502 -4.77 -2.35 28.45
CA HIS A 502 -4.31 -2.43 27.06
C HIS A 502 -3.78 -1.09 26.56
N ALA A 503 -4.46 0.02 26.89
CA ALA A 503 -4.02 1.36 26.57
C ALA A 503 -2.65 1.69 27.18
N ASP A 504 -2.41 1.29 28.43
CA ASP A 504 -1.13 1.47 29.11
C ASP A 504 0.01 0.65 28.47
N ARG A 505 -0.28 -0.60 28.08
CA ARG A 505 0.67 -1.44 27.31
C ARG A 505 1.03 -0.77 25.99
N LEU A 506 0.03 -0.35 25.23
CA LEU A 506 0.20 0.34 23.95
C LEU A 506 1.01 1.64 24.08
N ALA A 507 0.73 2.45 25.12
CA ALA A 507 1.47 3.68 25.39
C ALA A 507 2.97 3.41 25.63
N ARG A 508 3.31 2.32 26.34
CA ARG A 508 4.71 1.89 26.54
C ARG A 508 5.37 1.44 25.24
N LEU A 509 4.66 0.72 24.38
CA LEU A 509 5.19 0.30 23.07
C LEU A 509 5.46 1.50 22.16
N ILE A 510 4.57 2.51 22.15
CA ILE A 510 4.79 3.78 21.43
C ILE A 510 6.04 4.51 21.95
N GLN A 511 6.18 4.59 23.28
CA GLN A 511 7.36 5.16 23.92
C GLN A 511 8.64 4.41 23.53
N GLN A 512 8.59 3.09 23.52
CA GLN A 512 9.72 2.23 23.17
C GLN A 512 10.09 2.39 21.68
N HIS A 513 9.09 2.43 20.80
CA HIS A 513 9.28 2.62 19.37
C HIS A 513 10.02 3.94 19.07
N THR A 514 9.54 5.07 19.58
CA THR A 514 10.22 6.37 19.36
C THR A 514 11.64 6.38 19.93
N HIS A 515 11.84 5.77 21.10
CA HIS A 515 13.17 5.67 21.70
C HIS A 515 14.11 4.86 20.80
N MET A 516 13.67 3.71 20.32
CA MET A 516 14.46 2.83 19.46
C MET A 516 14.73 3.43 18.08
N PHE A 517 13.80 4.20 17.53
CA PHE A 517 14.04 4.98 16.31
C PHE A 517 15.20 5.98 16.50
N LYS A 518 15.18 6.75 17.59
CA LYS A 518 16.24 7.71 17.94
C LYS A 518 17.58 7.00 18.17
N MET A 519 17.56 5.89 18.91
CA MET A 519 18.75 5.10 19.21
C MET A 519 19.35 4.45 17.95
N ALA A 520 18.53 3.86 17.08
CA ALA A 520 18.98 3.29 15.81
C ALA A 520 19.59 4.37 14.90
N SER A 521 18.97 5.55 14.84
CA SER A 521 19.52 6.73 14.14
C SER A 521 20.88 7.14 14.70
N LYS A 522 21.07 7.08 16.03
CA LYS A 522 22.37 7.33 16.67
C LYS A 522 23.40 6.22 16.37
N TRP A 523 23.02 4.95 16.46
CA TRP A 523 23.94 3.82 16.25
C TRP A 523 24.46 3.73 14.82
N HIS A 524 23.62 4.06 13.85
CA HIS A 524 23.94 3.95 12.43
C HIS A 524 24.31 5.27 11.79
N ALA A 525 24.05 6.41 12.44
CA ALA A 525 24.28 7.75 11.90
C ALA A 525 23.75 7.86 10.47
N GLU A 526 24.54 8.40 9.54
CA GLU A 526 24.18 8.56 8.13
C GLU A 526 23.89 7.23 7.41
N GLN A 527 24.51 6.12 7.88
CA GLN A 527 24.27 4.81 7.28
C GLN A 527 22.85 4.31 7.46
N ILE A 528 22.08 4.86 8.43
CA ILE A 528 20.69 4.47 8.63
C ILE A 528 19.85 4.68 7.37
N VAL A 529 20.23 5.61 6.49
CA VAL A 529 19.51 5.93 5.24
C VAL A 529 19.60 4.79 4.22
N VAL A 530 20.69 4.02 4.23
CA VAL A 530 20.95 2.93 3.26
C VAL A 530 20.82 1.54 3.88
N ARG A 531 20.80 1.43 5.21
CA ARG A 531 20.66 0.15 5.92
C ARG A 531 19.20 -0.27 6.04
N GLN A 532 18.71 -1.01 5.05
CA GLN A 532 17.29 -1.41 5.00
C GLN A 532 16.85 -2.38 6.11
N ALA A 533 17.72 -3.27 6.61
CA ALA A 533 17.34 -4.22 7.66
C ALA A 533 16.82 -3.53 8.95
N PRO A 534 17.56 -2.61 9.60
CA PRO A 534 17.03 -1.87 10.75
C PRO A 534 15.85 -0.94 10.39
N GLN A 535 15.78 -0.42 9.16
CA GLN A 535 14.61 0.34 8.70
C GLN A 535 13.35 -0.54 8.71
N ALA A 536 13.44 -1.77 8.19
CA ALA A 536 12.34 -2.71 8.15
C ALA A 536 11.85 -3.08 9.55
N ARG A 537 12.75 -3.39 10.50
CA ARG A 537 12.36 -3.69 11.90
C ARG A 537 11.58 -2.56 12.56
N LEU A 538 12.01 -1.31 12.35
CA LEU A 538 11.30 -0.14 12.86
C LEU A 538 9.97 0.08 12.14
N ALA A 539 9.91 -0.11 10.82
CA ALA A 539 8.67 -0.03 10.06
C ALA A 539 7.65 -1.09 10.49
N ASP A 540 8.09 -2.31 10.73
CA ASP A 540 7.24 -3.42 11.19
C ASP A 540 6.77 -3.18 12.62
N SER A 541 7.64 -2.70 13.52
CA SER A 541 7.24 -2.23 14.85
C SER A 541 6.15 -1.16 14.77
N ALA A 542 6.29 -0.15 13.90
CA ALA A 542 5.26 0.88 13.71
C ALA A 542 3.95 0.28 13.17
N THR A 543 4.07 -0.67 12.25
CA THR A 543 2.95 -1.38 11.63
C THR A 543 2.12 -2.16 12.65
N TYR A 544 2.78 -2.94 13.50
CA TYR A 544 2.10 -3.70 14.56
C TYR A 544 1.49 -2.80 15.62
N VAL A 545 2.14 -1.69 15.98
CA VAL A 545 1.52 -0.70 16.89
C VAL A 545 0.24 -0.13 16.28
N PHE A 546 0.22 0.23 14.99
CA PHE A 546 -1.00 0.69 14.34
C PHE A 546 -2.10 -0.38 14.32
N ALA A 547 -1.74 -1.66 14.20
CA ALA A 547 -2.69 -2.77 14.32
C ALA A 547 -3.33 -2.82 15.71
N MET A 548 -2.51 -2.73 16.76
CA MET A 548 -2.96 -2.71 18.16
C MET A 548 -3.89 -1.52 18.44
N VAL A 549 -3.58 -0.34 17.90
CA VAL A 549 -4.46 0.85 17.96
C VAL A 549 -5.81 0.56 17.32
N SER A 550 -5.79 -0.08 16.16
CA SER A 550 -6.99 -0.37 15.37
C SER A 550 -7.93 -1.33 16.10
N ILE A 551 -7.40 -2.42 16.66
CA ILE A 551 -8.20 -3.39 17.42
C ILE A 551 -8.70 -2.81 18.75
N LEU A 552 -7.89 -1.96 19.42
CA LEU A 552 -8.30 -1.28 20.65
C LEU A 552 -9.45 -0.32 20.39
N SER A 553 -9.36 0.48 19.33
CA SER A 553 -10.42 1.42 18.94
C SER A 553 -11.71 0.71 18.58
N ARG A 554 -11.64 -0.39 17.83
CA ARG A 554 -12.81 -1.20 17.47
C ARG A 554 -13.51 -1.78 18.71
N VAL A 555 -12.76 -2.42 19.62
CA VAL A 555 -13.35 -3.01 20.84
C VAL A 555 -13.92 -1.93 21.75
N ASP A 556 -13.26 -0.78 21.88
CA ASP A 556 -13.78 0.34 22.67
C ASP A 556 -15.16 0.80 22.15
N LEU A 557 -15.33 0.88 20.82
CA LEU A 557 -16.62 1.19 20.20
C LEU A 557 -17.65 0.07 20.43
N GLN A 558 -17.26 -1.19 20.31
CA GLN A 558 -18.15 -2.35 20.54
C GLN A 558 -18.69 -2.37 21.97
N ILE A 559 -17.83 -2.10 22.97
CA ILE A 559 -18.23 -1.99 24.37
C ILE A 559 -19.22 -0.84 24.56
N GLN A 560 -18.93 0.34 24.03
CA GLN A 560 -19.82 1.51 24.12
C GLN A 560 -21.22 1.24 23.55
N ASN A 561 -21.30 0.45 22.48
CA ASN A 561 -22.55 0.15 21.79
C ASN A 561 -23.26 -1.10 22.32
N ASN A 562 -22.70 -1.81 23.31
CA ASN A 562 -23.15 -3.15 23.72
C ASN A 562 -23.31 -4.09 22.52
N ASP A 563 -22.32 -4.10 21.63
CA ASP A 563 -22.35 -4.88 20.39
C ASP A 563 -22.44 -6.39 20.71
N PRO A 564 -23.45 -7.12 20.20
CA PRO A 564 -23.56 -8.57 20.39
C PRO A 564 -22.33 -9.36 19.90
N ALA A 565 -21.58 -8.84 18.92
CA ALA A 565 -20.36 -9.46 18.41
C ALA A 565 -19.20 -9.42 19.42
N LEU A 566 -19.25 -8.55 20.44
CA LEU A 566 -18.16 -8.39 21.41
C LEU A 566 -17.79 -9.69 22.13
N ALA A 567 -18.77 -10.54 22.44
CA ALA A 567 -18.51 -11.80 23.14
C ALA A 567 -17.60 -12.73 22.32
N HIS A 568 -17.80 -12.76 21.00
CA HIS A 568 -16.97 -13.51 20.07
C HIS A 568 -15.63 -12.81 19.82
N ASP A 569 -15.68 -11.51 19.52
CA ASP A 569 -14.52 -10.72 19.11
C ASP A 569 -13.50 -10.53 20.26
N ARG A 570 -13.94 -10.55 21.52
CA ARG A 570 -13.05 -10.36 22.68
C ARG A 570 -11.92 -11.38 22.74
N ALA A 571 -12.19 -12.66 22.47
CA ALA A 571 -11.15 -13.69 22.50
C ALA A 571 -10.05 -13.44 21.46
N PHE A 572 -10.44 -13.00 20.25
CA PHE A 572 -9.51 -12.68 19.18
C PHE A 572 -8.78 -11.37 19.42
N PHE A 573 -9.45 -10.37 20.01
CA PHE A 573 -8.82 -9.14 20.45
C PHE A 573 -7.68 -9.41 21.43
N GLU A 574 -7.94 -10.14 22.52
CA GLU A 574 -6.92 -10.41 23.54
C GLU A 574 -5.72 -11.15 22.92
N HIS A 575 -5.99 -12.22 22.17
CA HIS A 575 -4.92 -12.99 21.55
C HIS A 575 -4.14 -12.21 20.47
N ALA A 576 -4.83 -11.41 19.66
CA ALA A 576 -4.17 -10.55 18.67
C ALA A 576 -3.27 -9.51 19.36
N PHE A 577 -3.74 -8.91 20.46
CA PHE A 577 -2.98 -7.92 21.21
C PHE A 577 -1.67 -8.51 21.74
N ASP A 578 -1.73 -9.71 22.32
CA ASP A 578 -0.55 -10.42 22.84
C ASP A 578 0.41 -10.83 21.72
N LEU A 579 -0.09 -11.42 20.62
CA LEU A 579 0.76 -11.83 19.49
C LEU A 579 1.45 -10.63 18.82
N LEU A 580 0.77 -9.50 18.69
CA LEU A 580 1.33 -8.30 18.09
C LEU A 580 2.39 -7.65 18.99
N GLU A 581 2.18 -7.65 20.32
CA GLU A 581 3.20 -7.19 21.27
C GLU A 581 4.47 -8.04 21.17
N LEU A 582 4.35 -9.37 21.14
CA LEU A 582 5.49 -10.27 20.98
C LEU A 582 6.26 -10.01 19.67
N ARG A 583 5.57 -9.71 18.57
CA ARG A 583 6.23 -9.32 17.31
C ARG A 583 6.98 -8.00 17.44
N ILE A 584 6.40 -7.01 18.11
CA ILE A 584 7.07 -5.72 18.36
C ILE A 584 8.34 -5.93 19.18
N GLU A 585 8.28 -6.75 20.23
CA GLU A 585 9.44 -7.08 21.06
C GLU A 585 10.55 -7.76 20.25
N GLN A 586 10.18 -8.70 19.36
CA GLN A 586 11.11 -9.36 18.45
C GLN A 586 11.80 -8.35 17.52
N GLU A 587 11.05 -7.45 16.88
CA GLU A 587 11.62 -6.43 15.99
C GLU A 587 12.56 -5.48 16.74
N ILE A 588 12.16 -5.04 17.93
CA ILE A 588 12.94 -4.13 18.76
C ILE A 588 14.22 -4.80 19.27
N ALA A 589 14.15 -6.04 19.73
CA ALA A 589 15.33 -6.82 20.13
C ALA A 589 16.28 -7.03 18.94
N GLY A 590 15.72 -7.28 17.76
CA GLY A 590 16.44 -7.45 16.49
C GLY A 590 17.26 -6.22 16.06
N LEU A 591 17.02 -5.04 16.61
CA LEU A 591 17.87 -3.87 16.36
C LEU A 591 19.26 -4.00 16.98
N ARG A 592 19.41 -4.79 18.05
CA ARG A 592 20.71 -5.04 18.72
C ARG A 592 21.24 -6.44 18.48
N THR A 593 20.36 -7.44 18.56
CA THR A 593 20.72 -8.85 18.44
C THR A 593 20.23 -9.37 17.10
N ASN A 594 21.11 -9.38 16.10
CA ASN A 594 20.78 -9.80 14.73
C ASN A 594 21.97 -10.43 14.01
N ALA A 595 21.67 -10.94 12.82
CA ALA A 595 22.63 -11.51 11.88
C ALA A 595 22.90 -10.59 10.68
N ASP A 596 22.72 -9.26 10.79
CA ASP A 596 22.80 -8.34 9.64
C ASP A 596 24.19 -8.36 8.97
N SER A 597 25.25 -8.46 9.77
CA SER A 597 26.64 -8.49 9.28
C SER A 597 26.95 -9.78 8.51
N SER A 598 26.57 -10.93 9.07
CA SER A 598 26.75 -12.22 8.39
C SER A 598 25.83 -12.36 7.19
N MET A 599 24.61 -11.79 7.23
CA MET A 599 23.71 -11.68 6.08
C MET A 599 24.38 -10.92 4.93
N ALA A 600 24.95 -9.73 5.18
CA ALA A 600 25.63 -8.95 4.14
C ALA A 600 26.83 -9.71 3.55
N THR A 601 27.60 -10.38 4.39
CA THR A 601 28.74 -11.22 3.97
C THR A 601 28.28 -12.40 3.11
N ALA A 602 27.24 -13.12 3.55
CA ALA A 602 26.68 -14.26 2.82
C ALA A 602 26.11 -13.84 1.47
N ALA A 603 25.39 -12.71 1.41
CA ALA A 603 24.85 -12.16 0.18
C ALA A 603 25.95 -11.75 -0.81
N ALA A 604 27.02 -11.12 -0.33
CA ALA A 604 28.18 -10.78 -1.16
C ALA A 604 28.88 -12.04 -1.69
N ALA A 605 29.11 -13.06 -0.85
CA ALA A 605 29.72 -14.32 -1.26
C ALA A 605 28.87 -15.06 -2.31
N ALA A 606 27.55 -15.12 -2.10
CA ALA A 606 26.61 -15.75 -3.04
C ALA A 606 26.60 -15.04 -4.38
N ARG A 607 26.65 -13.69 -4.40
CA ARG A 607 26.77 -12.91 -5.63
C ARG A 607 28.08 -13.18 -6.37
N THR A 608 29.21 -13.10 -5.67
CA THR A 608 30.53 -13.38 -6.27
C THR A 608 30.58 -14.79 -6.87
N TYR A 609 30.01 -15.78 -6.19
CA TYR A 609 29.91 -17.14 -6.74
C TYR A 609 29.00 -17.19 -7.97
N ASN A 610 27.82 -16.59 -7.92
CA ASN A 610 26.89 -16.59 -9.06
C ASN A 610 27.43 -15.80 -10.26
N ASP A 611 28.24 -14.76 -10.05
CA ASP A 611 28.93 -14.02 -11.12
C ASP A 611 29.94 -14.92 -11.87
N SER A 612 30.39 -16.03 -11.26
CA SER A 612 31.22 -17.04 -11.92
C SER A 612 30.43 -18.06 -12.74
N LEU A 613 29.10 -18.13 -12.55
CA LEU A 613 28.23 -19.04 -13.28
C LEU A 613 27.79 -18.41 -14.61
N SER A 614 27.45 -19.25 -15.59
CA SER A 614 26.95 -18.75 -16.87
C SER A 614 25.54 -18.18 -16.71
N ASN A 615 25.33 -16.93 -17.13
CA ASN A 615 23.99 -16.34 -17.22
C ASN A 615 23.04 -17.16 -18.10
N GLY A 616 23.58 -17.95 -19.05
CA GLY A 616 22.82 -18.85 -19.91
C GLY A 616 22.14 -20.02 -19.18
N ASP A 617 22.41 -20.24 -17.89
CA ASP A 617 21.76 -21.28 -17.08
C ASP A 617 20.50 -20.76 -16.34
N PHE A 618 20.33 -19.44 -16.27
CA PHE A 618 19.32 -18.77 -15.43
C PHE A 618 18.29 -17.98 -16.24
N TYR A 619 17.06 -17.89 -15.72
CA TYR A 619 16.00 -17.06 -16.31
C TYR A 619 16.23 -15.58 -15.95
N ILE A 620 17.04 -14.89 -16.74
CA ILE A 620 17.27 -13.44 -16.60
C ILE A 620 16.42 -12.76 -17.66
N HIS A 621 15.29 -12.21 -17.22
CA HIS A 621 14.40 -11.45 -18.08
C HIS A 621 14.67 -9.97 -17.87
N GLU A 622 14.74 -9.24 -18.98
CA GLU A 622 14.89 -7.78 -19.04
C GLU A 622 16.34 -7.31 -18.89
N ALA A 623 16.68 -6.28 -19.67
CA ALA A 623 18.04 -5.75 -19.72
C ALA A 623 18.22 -4.81 -18.54
N ALA A 624 18.96 -5.23 -17.52
CA ALA A 624 19.38 -4.30 -16.48
C ALA A 624 20.60 -3.50 -16.99
N PRO A 625 20.73 -2.20 -16.63
CA PRO A 625 21.87 -1.36 -17.02
C PRO A 625 23.25 -1.93 -16.66
N HIS A 626 23.29 -2.88 -15.71
CA HIS A 626 24.51 -3.45 -15.16
C HIS A 626 24.62 -4.98 -15.34
N ALA A 627 23.62 -5.65 -15.93
CA ALA A 627 23.70 -7.08 -16.18
C ALA A 627 24.36 -7.36 -17.53
N ALA A 628 25.52 -8.01 -17.52
CA ALA A 628 26.20 -8.45 -18.73
C ALA A 628 25.62 -9.79 -19.21
N GLY A 629 25.13 -9.87 -20.45
CA GLY A 629 24.69 -11.12 -21.08
C GLY A 629 23.18 -11.33 -21.14
N SER A 630 22.74 -12.34 -21.90
CA SER A 630 21.34 -12.75 -22.01
C SER A 630 21.11 -14.02 -21.18
N GLY A 631 20.02 -14.07 -20.42
CA GLY A 631 19.61 -15.26 -19.69
C GLY A 631 19.24 -16.41 -20.62
N LYS A 632 18.96 -17.58 -20.05
CA LYS A 632 18.47 -18.73 -20.81
C LYS A 632 17.17 -18.40 -21.55
N LYS A 633 17.04 -18.93 -22.77
CA LYS A 633 15.80 -18.80 -23.56
C LYS A 633 14.65 -19.45 -22.80
N VAL A 634 13.55 -18.71 -22.62
CA VAL A 634 12.34 -19.26 -22.02
C VAL A 634 11.77 -20.32 -22.94
N GLN A 635 11.66 -21.55 -22.43
CA GLN A 635 10.84 -22.57 -23.06
C GLN A 635 9.39 -22.22 -22.79
N LYS A 636 8.68 -21.88 -23.86
CA LYS A 636 7.25 -21.53 -23.83
C LYS A 636 6.38 -22.66 -24.37
N ASP A 637 7.01 -23.73 -24.85
CA ASP A 637 6.32 -24.91 -25.33
C ASP A 637 5.46 -25.46 -24.19
N HIS A 638 4.17 -25.71 -24.48
CA HIS A 638 3.16 -26.13 -23.50
C HIS A 638 2.74 -25.10 -22.44
N ILE A 639 3.20 -23.85 -22.52
CA ILE A 639 2.68 -22.74 -21.71
C ILE A 639 1.69 -21.94 -22.56
N GLN A 640 0.50 -21.70 -22.04
CA GLN A 640 -0.51 -20.88 -22.72
C GLN A 640 0.06 -19.50 -23.08
N GLN A 641 0.00 -19.15 -24.36
CA GLN A 641 0.40 -17.86 -24.88
C GLN A 641 -0.83 -17.01 -25.19
N PHE A 642 -0.66 -15.69 -25.11
CA PHE A 642 -1.75 -14.72 -25.27
C PHE A 642 -1.32 -13.64 -26.26
N PRO A 643 -1.27 -13.96 -27.57
CA PRO A 643 -0.92 -12.97 -28.60
C PRO A 643 -1.90 -11.79 -28.54
N GLY A 644 -1.40 -10.62 -28.92
CA GLY A 644 -2.17 -9.39 -28.98
C GLY A 644 -3.18 -9.38 -30.13
N ASP A 645 -4.36 -8.85 -29.82
CA ASP A 645 -5.32 -8.20 -30.71
C ASP A 645 -6.28 -7.46 -29.76
N SER A 646 -6.43 -6.13 -29.89
CA SER A 646 -7.33 -5.35 -29.03
C SER A 646 -8.77 -5.83 -29.19
N VAL A 647 -9.44 -6.20 -28.09
CA VAL A 647 -10.83 -6.68 -28.10
C VAL A 647 -11.81 -5.53 -28.38
N LEU A 648 -11.46 -4.29 -28.01
CA LEU A 648 -12.25 -3.09 -28.28
C LEU A 648 -11.58 -2.28 -29.41
N LYS A 649 -12.14 -2.35 -30.62
CA LYS A 649 -11.68 -1.56 -31.79
C LYS A 649 -12.39 -0.20 -31.96
N ALA A 650 -13.37 0.11 -31.13
CA ALA A 650 -13.99 1.43 -31.03
C ALA A 650 -14.86 1.48 -29.79
N THR A 651 -14.75 2.54 -28.98
CA THR A 651 -15.88 2.96 -28.18
C THR A 651 -16.58 4.04 -29.01
N PRO A 652 -17.87 3.93 -29.35
CA PRO A 652 -18.60 5.09 -29.84
C PRO A 652 -18.73 6.04 -28.65
N VAL A 653 -17.79 6.97 -28.52
CA VAL A 653 -18.06 8.22 -27.85
C VAL A 653 -18.96 8.97 -28.84
N GLU A 654 -20.26 8.69 -28.79
CA GLU A 654 -21.23 9.58 -29.43
C GLU A 654 -21.04 10.96 -28.80
N ALA A 655 -20.80 11.95 -29.67
CA ALA A 655 -20.42 13.31 -29.34
C ALA A 655 -21.52 14.09 -28.59
#